data_AF-A0A8S4RED5-F1
#
_entry.id   AF-A0A8S4RED5-F1
#
_cell.length_a   1.000
_cell.length_b   1.000
_cell.length_c   1.000
_cell.angle_alpha   90.00
_cell.angle_beta   90.00
_cell.angle_gamma   90.00
#
_symmetry.space_group_name_H-M   'P 1'
#
loop_
_entity.id
_entity.type
_entity.pdbx_description
1 polymer ?
#
loop_
_entity_poly.entity_id
_entity_poly.type
_entity_poly.pdbx_seq_one_letter_code
_entity_poly.pdbx_strand_id
1 'polypeptide(L)'
;MIANRKSSVNQKGNKNNIVGSLDVIKTAGELSLQKGLDFNIIINALKSAIEAVAQQKYGSKSKIVVNIDRNTGKVTSYRQLKVINDESNENECDLIKLTQAKLIKEDAKVGDTISELISLNTDLVSARIAQQKISEIIKNEELKKQYEEFKDKVGEMRYGIVKQVEYSDLIIDINGIGAYLPLRNLIGGESFREGDKVKAYIQAVKRSDDGRQIILSRTHEGFLEALLNQEVPEIADGLITIKGIARDAGSRSKIAVFSSDRNIDPVGACVGVKGDRIKTIIHELNGEKIDVIHYSSDLGQFVIKAITPAEVSKVIIDENENCIELIVAEDQLSLAIGKKGQNVRLASELVGWKIEILSTQQESERRNKEFSQCSVLFAEALNLEEIMGQLLVTEGFSSVEDISNTSIKELASIEGFNEDIANELHNRANNYLKAENDRKIEELKNLGMEDDVINLALSIDNKIALSKHNIKTLEDIADLSNYEFCSILSSSTNNKDNLKDTADLIIIEAQEYSLFDESKLGSLTKKEQISRINAVQNATLLKERNQREQEEKIKKEESNQEVEDKNESHSVPKEINKEVLSNTNSVEQKEDSIEYENNDKKSFKASKDIYSKHSKLVITQAIDERNEYLPVFKQKFGIRSKQSKFTKGKNISREVIIPDKITIRELSIRMAEDSKNVLKMLKEEVGESYRVDDLVDPDIACEIAKKFSHTAKRVSDADKEKNLLFISNRENLPKRPKPPIVTFMGHVDHGKTSLLDAFRESNVAERESGGITQHIGAYQLTTKNKQKITFIDTPGHEAFTAMRARGANITNIVVIVVAADDGIMKQTVEAINHAKAANVSIIVAINKIDKSQPGDVERIINSLPQYDLIPEELGGDVIIVPVSAKKKINLDKLEEAILLIAELMTLEGIEDCRALGWVIESKIDKAKGISATLIVEEGTLKIGDILIVGTTYSKVRSMVNHLGQREKASLPSTPVEVTGLNGVPNAGDKFVVVNSERQAREIVEYRLELIKKKQEDLDESNLDIFSRNDSETEELSVVLKCDVTGSIEAISSSIDKLGKDQVKLNILHKAVGGVTDSDVLLAEASSAVILAFNVKVDSKIRELAKQKGIEIHTYNIIYELIEDMRMYLTKMLKPVTREVRVGSASVRQIFNSSKAGNIIGCYVTDGVIKKDSLIKVVRGSKLVHEGKLKALRRFKDDVKEVGVNFECGISLEGNIDIKVGDILEAYQLVQEERTL
;
A
#
# COMPACT_ATOMS: atom_id res chain seq x y z
N MET A 1 -0.87 -50.21 -26.33
CA MET A 1 -0.09 -51.44 -26.61
C MET A 1 -0.21 -51.96 -28.05
N ILE A 2 -1.25 -51.64 -28.83
CA ILE A 2 -1.54 -52.27 -30.14
C ILE A 2 -0.43 -52.08 -31.21
N ALA A 3 0.38 -51.02 -31.14
CA ALA A 3 1.38 -50.70 -32.17
C ALA A 3 2.65 -51.60 -32.20
N ASN A 4 2.95 -52.36 -31.15
CA ASN A 4 4.26 -53.02 -30.98
C ASN A 4 4.18 -54.56 -30.97
N ARG A 5 3.98 -55.20 -32.13
CA ARG A 5 4.34 -56.62 -32.34
C ARG A 5 4.53 -56.97 -33.84
N LYS A 6 5.80 -57.17 -34.22
CA LYS A 6 6.40 -57.98 -35.32
C LYS A 6 5.60 -58.17 -36.63
N SER A 7 6.11 -57.93 -37.84
CA SER A 7 7.47 -58.14 -38.38
C SER A 7 7.98 -59.60 -38.38
N SER A 8 7.15 -60.56 -38.82
CA SER A 8 7.62 -61.90 -39.22
C SER A 8 6.60 -62.67 -40.08
N VAL A 9 7.10 -63.54 -40.97
CA VAL A 9 6.40 -64.56 -41.80
C VAL A 9 5.64 -64.07 -43.05
N ASN A 10 6.27 -64.31 -44.21
CA ASN A 10 5.59 -64.45 -45.50
C ASN A 10 4.97 -65.86 -45.61
N GLN A 11 3.69 -65.97 -46.01
CA GLN A 11 3.19 -67.12 -46.78
C GLN A 11 1.92 -66.74 -47.55
N LYS A 12 1.78 -67.22 -48.79
CA LYS A 12 0.61 -66.95 -49.65
C LYS A 12 -0.53 -67.92 -49.33
N GLY A 13 -1.74 -67.41 -49.16
CA GLY A 13 -2.97 -68.22 -49.10
C GLY A 13 -4.22 -67.35 -48.98
N ASN A 14 -5.21 -67.55 -49.86
CA ASN A 14 -6.46 -66.79 -49.83
C ASN A 14 -7.26 -67.09 -48.56
N LYS A 15 -7.50 -66.07 -47.72
CA LYS A 15 -8.66 -65.95 -46.83
C LYS A 15 -8.78 -64.53 -46.26
N ASN A 16 -9.66 -63.72 -46.85
CA ASN A 16 -10.16 -62.49 -46.23
C ASN A 16 -11.11 -62.85 -45.08
N ASN A 17 -10.55 -63.27 -43.94
CA ASN A 17 -11.30 -63.45 -42.70
C ASN A 17 -10.82 -62.45 -41.65
N ILE A 18 -11.76 -61.59 -41.30
CA ILE A 18 -11.86 -60.69 -40.14
C ILE A 18 -11.07 -61.21 -38.92
N VAL A 19 -10.36 -60.30 -38.24
CA VAL A 19 -9.72 -60.52 -36.92
C VAL A 19 -10.70 -61.25 -35.99
N GLY A 20 -10.25 -62.34 -35.36
CA GLY A 20 -11.11 -63.30 -34.66
C GLY A 20 -12.15 -62.61 -33.78
N SER A 21 -13.44 -62.80 -34.08
CA SER A 21 -14.51 -62.02 -33.46
C SER A 21 -14.57 -62.18 -31.93
N LEU A 22 -14.11 -63.32 -31.42
CA LEU A 22 -13.95 -63.61 -30.00
C LEU A 22 -12.95 -62.66 -29.30
N ASP A 23 -11.91 -62.21 -29.98
CA ASP A 23 -10.86 -61.34 -29.41
C ASP A 23 -11.38 -59.93 -29.10
N VAL A 24 -12.38 -59.45 -29.86
CA VAL A 24 -12.99 -58.12 -29.67
C VAL A 24 -13.77 -58.05 -28.36
N ILE A 25 -14.59 -59.07 -28.06
CA ILE A 25 -15.29 -59.18 -26.76
C ILE A 25 -14.27 -59.28 -25.63
N LYS A 26 -13.24 -60.13 -25.79
CA LYS A 26 -12.25 -60.36 -24.73
C LYS A 26 -11.47 -59.09 -24.40
N THR A 27 -10.97 -58.38 -25.41
CA THR A 27 -10.25 -57.11 -25.21
C THR A 27 -11.16 -55.99 -24.69
N ALA A 28 -12.45 -55.95 -25.07
CA ALA A 28 -13.42 -55.03 -24.45
C ALA A 28 -13.67 -55.35 -22.96
N GLY A 29 -13.68 -56.63 -22.56
CA GLY A 29 -13.77 -57.06 -21.17
C GLY A 29 -12.52 -56.73 -20.35
N GLU A 30 -11.34 -56.98 -20.90
CA GLU A 30 -10.05 -56.59 -20.29
C GLU A 30 -9.96 -55.06 -20.10
N LEU A 31 -10.44 -54.27 -21.07
CA LEU A 31 -10.50 -52.81 -20.98
C LEU A 31 -11.54 -52.31 -19.95
N SER A 32 -12.70 -52.96 -19.86
CA SER A 32 -13.74 -52.68 -18.86
C SER A 32 -13.21 -52.86 -17.44
N LEU A 33 -12.50 -53.96 -17.18
CA LEU A 33 -11.84 -54.22 -15.90
C LEU A 33 -10.71 -53.23 -15.62
N GLN A 34 -9.89 -52.87 -16.62
CA GLN A 34 -8.79 -51.92 -16.44
C GLN A 34 -9.26 -50.48 -16.17
N LYS A 35 -10.42 -50.07 -16.68
CA LYS A 35 -10.94 -48.69 -16.55
C LYS A 35 -12.11 -48.54 -15.55
N GLY A 36 -12.70 -49.63 -15.06
CA GLY A 36 -13.83 -49.56 -14.13
C GLY A 36 -15.08 -48.93 -14.73
N LEU A 37 -15.32 -49.20 -16.02
CA LEU A 37 -16.49 -48.77 -16.82
C LEU A 37 -17.32 -50.00 -17.21
N ASP A 38 -18.64 -49.85 -17.31
CA ASP A 38 -19.52 -50.92 -17.77
C ASP A 38 -19.17 -51.40 -19.20
N PHE A 39 -19.27 -52.70 -19.42
CA PHE A 39 -19.00 -53.34 -20.70
C PHE A 39 -19.90 -52.79 -21.83
N ASN A 40 -21.15 -52.40 -21.54
CA ASN A 40 -22.02 -51.80 -22.56
C ASN A 40 -21.50 -50.45 -23.05
N ILE A 41 -20.86 -49.64 -22.20
CA ILE A 41 -20.24 -48.37 -22.60
C ILE A 41 -19.16 -48.61 -23.65
N ILE A 42 -18.28 -49.61 -23.41
CA ILE A 42 -17.17 -49.92 -24.32
C ILE A 42 -17.68 -50.52 -25.63
N ILE A 43 -18.72 -51.37 -25.61
CA ILE A 43 -19.37 -51.86 -26.83
C ILE A 43 -20.04 -50.71 -27.61
N ASN A 44 -20.66 -49.73 -26.94
CA ASN A 44 -21.24 -48.56 -27.60
C ASN A 44 -20.17 -47.61 -28.16
N ALA A 45 -19.04 -47.44 -27.46
CA ALA A 45 -17.88 -46.70 -27.95
C ALA A 45 -17.29 -47.35 -29.20
N LEU A 46 -17.18 -48.69 -29.23
CA LEU A 46 -16.78 -49.46 -30.41
C LEU A 46 -17.77 -49.27 -31.57
N LYS A 47 -19.09 -49.34 -31.33
CA LYS A 47 -20.11 -49.07 -32.36
C LYS A 47 -19.95 -47.67 -32.98
N SER A 48 -19.94 -46.62 -32.15
CA SER A 48 -19.83 -45.23 -32.60
C SER A 48 -18.50 -44.96 -33.34
N ALA A 49 -17.41 -45.61 -32.93
CA ALA A 49 -16.12 -45.52 -33.61
C ALA A 49 -16.12 -46.18 -35.00
N ILE A 50 -16.81 -47.33 -35.14
CA ILE A 50 -16.97 -48.03 -36.42
C ILE A 50 -17.93 -47.24 -37.33
N GLU A 51 -18.98 -46.62 -36.77
CA GLU A 51 -19.89 -45.71 -37.49
C GLU A 51 -19.16 -44.47 -38.01
N ALA A 52 -18.32 -43.83 -37.20
CA ALA A 52 -17.51 -42.67 -37.61
C ALA A 52 -16.52 -43.00 -38.74
N VAL A 53 -15.84 -44.16 -38.66
CA VAL A 53 -14.97 -44.67 -39.75
C VAL A 53 -15.77 -44.95 -41.02
N ALA A 54 -16.96 -45.51 -40.90
CA ALA A 54 -17.82 -45.78 -42.04
C ALA A 54 -18.34 -44.47 -42.69
N GLN A 55 -18.74 -43.48 -41.88
CA GLN A 55 -19.17 -42.16 -42.36
C GLN A 55 -18.04 -41.39 -43.05
N GLN A 56 -16.78 -41.56 -42.64
CA GLN A 56 -15.64 -41.01 -43.38
C GLN A 56 -15.56 -41.58 -44.82
N LYS A 57 -15.84 -42.87 -45.00
CA LYS A 57 -15.73 -43.57 -46.30
C LYS A 57 -16.96 -43.38 -47.19
N TYR A 58 -18.15 -43.21 -46.60
CA TYR A 58 -19.44 -43.17 -47.33
C TYR A 58 -20.19 -41.84 -47.24
N GLY A 59 -19.61 -40.81 -46.61
CA GLY A 59 -20.17 -39.46 -46.49
C GLY A 59 -20.77 -39.19 -45.11
N SER A 60 -20.56 -37.98 -44.58
CA SER A 60 -20.95 -37.60 -43.21
C SER A 60 -22.46 -37.49 -42.97
N LYS A 61 -23.27 -37.33 -44.02
CA LYS A 61 -24.74 -37.42 -43.94
C LYS A 61 -25.24 -38.86 -43.73
N SER A 62 -24.40 -39.86 -44.01
CA SER A 62 -24.86 -41.24 -44.16
C SER A 62 -25.35 -41.88 -42.86
N LYS A 63 -26.58 -42.42 -42.94
CA LYS A 63 -27.18 -43.22 -41.89
C LYS A 63 -26.56 -44.61 -41.92
N ILE A 64 -25.62 -44.84 -41.00
CA ILE A 64 -24.93 -46.11 -40.84
C ILE A 64 -25.35 -46.70 -39.49
N VAL A 65 -25.65 -48.00 -39.48
CA VAL A 65 -26.08 -48.75 -38.30
C VAL A 65 -25.08 -49.87 -38.06
N VAL A 66 -24.34 -49.82 -36.96
CA VAL A 66 -23.40 -50.90 -36.58
C VAL A 66 -23.99 -51.75 -35.47
N ASN A 67 -24.17 -53.04 -35.75
CA ASN A 67 -24.42 -54.03 -34.72
C ASN A 67 -23.15 -54.82 -34.38
N ILE A 68 -23.06 -55.22 -33.11
CA ILE A 68 -21.99 -56.07 -32.58
C ILE A 68 -22.70 -57.13 -31.74
N ASP A 69 -22.61 -58.39 -32.15
CA ASP A 69 -23.16 -59.51 -31.40
C ASP A 69 -22.37 -59.74 -30.10
N ARG A 70 -23.07 -59.70 -28.96
CA ARG A 70 -22.51 -59.85 -27.62
C ARG A 70 -21.94 -61.24 -27.33
N ASN A 71 -22.38 -62.27 -28.05
CA ASN A 71 -22.00 -63.66 -27.79
C ASN A 71 -20.94 -64.17 -28.78
N THR A 72 -21.00 -63.74 -30.04
CA THR A 72 -20.04 -64.16 -31.08
C THR A 72 -18.97 -63.12 -31.40
N GLY A 73 -19.18 -61.87 -31.00
CA GLY A 73 -18.32 -60.72 -31.30
C GLY A 73 -18.40 -60.25 -32.76
N LYS A 74 -19.34 -60.80 -33.53
CA LYS A 74 -19.49 -60.51 -34.95
C LYS A 74 -20.01 -59.08 -35.15
N VAL A 75 -19.21 -58.25 -35.79
CA VAL A 75 -19.59 -56.90 -36.23
C VAL A 75 -20.34 -57.00 -37.56
N THR A 76 -21.47 -56.31 -37.68
CA THR A 76 -22.20 -56.10 -38.94
C THR A 76 -22.58 -54.63 -39.11
N SER A 77 -22.06 -54.00 -40.17
CA SER A 77 -22.29 -52.60 -40.53
C SER A 77 -23.23 -52.50 -41.72
N TYR A 78 -24.32 -51.73 -41.58
CA TYR A 78 -25.31 -51.50 -42.64
C TYR A 78 -25.42 -50.02 -42.98
N ARG A 79 -25.63 -49.71 -44.27
CA ARG A 79 -25.98 -48.39 -44.77
C ARG A 79 -27.48 -48.31 -45.02
N GLN A 80 -28.15 -47.30 -44.50
CA GLN A 80 -29.54 -47.00 -44.87
C GLN A 80 -29.56 -46.04 -46.06
N LEU A 81 -30.11 -46.51 -47.18
CA LEU A 81 -30.30 -45.73 -48.40
C LEU A 81 -31.79 -45.51 -48.65
N LYS A 82 -32.20 -44.29 -48.99
CA LYS A 82 -33.59 -43.96 -49.31
C LYS A 82 -33.85 -44.18 -50.80
N VAL A 83 -34.92 -44.89 -51.12
CA VAL A 83 -35.28 -45.21 -52.51
C VAL A 83 -35.90 -43.98 -53.19
N ILE A 84 -35.28 -43.52 -54.27
CA ILE A 84 -35.74 -42.42 -55.12
C ILE A 84 -36.21 -42.91 -56.49
N ASN A 85 -37.00 -42.10 -57.19
CA ASN A 85 -37.38 -42.38 -58.58
C ASN A 85 -36.13 -42.34 -59.48
N ASP A 86 -36.10 -43.14 -60.56
CA ASP A 86 -34.93 -43.22 -61.43
C ASP A 86 -34.65 -41.90 -62.18
N GLU A 87 -35.66 -41.04 -62.31
CA GLU A 87 -35.65 -39.76 -63.03
C GLU A 87 -35.07 -38.57 -62.24
N SER A 88 -34.94 -38.66 -60.90
CA SER A 88 -34.38 -37.56 -60.10
C SER A 88 -32.84 -37.49 -60.24
N ASN A 89 -32.32 -36.28 -60.48
CA ASN A 89 -30.89 -35.99 -60.63
C ASN A 89 -30.15 -35.77 -59.30
N GLU A 90 -30.76 -36.12 -58.17
CA GLU A 90 -30.18 -35.97 -56.83
C GLU A 90 -29.14 -37.06 -56.56
N ASN A 91 -27.88 -36.79 -56.90
CA ASN A 91 -26.74 -37.62 -56.53
C ASN A 91 -26.24 -37.31 -55.09
N GLU A 92 -27.16 -37.24 -54.12
CA GLU A 92 -26.74 -37.27 -52.71
C GLU A 92 -26.26 -38.68 -52.34
N CYS A 93 -25.31 -38.78 -51.41
CA CYS A 93 -24.68 -40.05 -51.06
C CYS A 93 -25.68 -41.13 -50.63
N ASP A 94 -26.78 -40.74 -49.98
CA ASP A 94 -27.67 -41.62 -49.19
C ASP A 94 -28.97 -42.02 -49.92
N LEU A 95 -28.98 -41.81 -51.23
CA LEU A 95 -30.11 -42.12 -52.12
C LEU A 95 -29.76 -43.33 -53.00
N ILE A 96 -30.74 -44.18 -53.27
CA ILE A 96 -30.61 -45.32 -54.19
C ILE A 96 -31.74 -45.28 -55.22
N LYS A 97 -31.41 -45.47 -56.49
CA LYS A 97 -32.40 -45.46 -57.59
C LYS A 97 -33.31 -46.68 -57.51
N LEU A 98 -34.59 -46.54 -57.85
CA LEU A 98 -35.60 -47.61 -57.76
C LEU A 98 -35.20 -48.89 -58.52
N THR A 99 -34.52 -48.76 -59.66
CA THR A 99 -33.90 -49.88 -60.38
C THR A 99 -32.87 -50.65 -59.56
N GLN A 100 -31.97 -49.95 -58.85
CA GLN A 100 -30.92 -50.54 -58.00
C GLN A 100 -31.49 -51.08 -56.68
N ALA A 101 -32.48 -50.38 -56.10
CA ALA A 101 -33.20 -50.79 -54.91
C ALA A 101 -33.82 -52.19 -55.06
N LYS A 102 -34.44 -52.45 -56.22
CA LYS A 102 -35.09 -53.74 -56.53
C LYS A 102 -34.11 -54.92 -56.66
N LEU A 103 -32.83 -54.67 -56.95
CA LEU A 103 -31.80 -55.71 -56.95
C LEU A 103 -31.42 -56.18 -55.54
N ILE A 104 -31.68 -55.36 -54.52
CA ILE A 104 -31.44 -55.69 -53.10
C ILE A 104 -32.72 -56.23 -52.45
N LYS A 105 -33.90 -55.71 -52.85
CA LYS A 105 -35.21 -56.07 -52.30
C LYS A 105 -36.31 -55.91 -53.36
N GLU A 106 -36.80 -57.01 -53.93
CA GLU A 106 -37.65 -57.01 -55.14
C GLU A 106 -38.96 -56.21 -55.01
N ASP A 107 -39.54 -56.11 -53.81
CA ASP A 107 -40.79 -55.40 -53.52
C ASP A 107 -40.60 -53.90 -53.18
N ALA A 108 -39.38 -53.36 -53.34
CA ALA A 108 -39.06 -51.97 -53.01
C ALA A 108 -39.83 -50.91 -53.82
N LYS A 109 -40.24 -49.84 -53.12
CA LYS A 109 -41.00 -48.69 -53.62
C LYS A 109 -40.25 -47.38 -53.39
N VAL A 110 -40.58 -46.35 -54.17
CA VAL A 110 -40.06 -44.99 -53.95
C VAL A 110 -40.51 -44.48 -52.58
N GLY A 111 -39.56 -44.00 -51.78
CA GLY A 111 -39.76 -43.61 -50.37
C GLY A 111 -39.30 -44.64 -49.34
N ASP A 112 -39.13 -45.91 -49.72
CA ASP A 112 -38.63 -46.96 -48.81
C ASP A 112 -37.18 -46.67 -48.34
N THR A 113 -36.76 -47.35 -47.28
CA THR A 113 -35.36 -47.34 -46.80
C THR A 113 -34.78 -48.76 -46.87
N ILE A 114 -33.65 -48.93 -47.55
CA ILE A 114 -32.97 -50.22 -47.77
C ILE A 114 -31.65 -50.27 -47.00
N SER A 115 -31.35 -51.43 -46.42
CA SER A 115 -30.10 -51.70 -45.70
C SER A 115 -29.07 -52.42 -46.60
N GLU A 116 -28.07 -51.70 -47.09
CA GLU A 116 -26.91 -52.27 -47.79
C GLU A 116 -25.86 -52.76 -46.78
N LEU A 117 -25.21 -53.90 -47.01
CA LEU A 117 -24.13 -54.40 -46.13
C LEU A 117 -22.78 -53.75 -46.49
N ILE A 118 -22.18 -53.01 -45.56
CA ILE A 118 -20.91 -52.31 -45.75
C ILE A 118 -19.71 -53.22 -45.42
N SER A 119 -18.69 -53.23 -46.28
CA SER A 119 -17.34 -53.71 -45.94
C SER A 119 -16.40 -52.54 -45.57
N LEU A 120 -15.75 -52.65 -44.41
CA LEU A 120 -14.81 -51.66 -43.88
C LEU A 120 -13.37 -52.16 -44.05
N ASN A 121 -12.50 -51.28 -44.57
CA ASN A 121 -11.07 -51.56 -44.70
C ASN A 121 -10.33 -51.01 -43.48
N THR A 122 -9.41 -51.79 -42.92
CA THR A 122 -8.62 -51.41 -41.74
C THR A 122 -7.38 -50.60 -42.13
N ASP A 123 -7.60 -49.44 -42.73
CA ASP A 123 -6.52 -48.52 -43.10
C ASP A 123 -6.00 -47.73 -41.87
N LEU A 124 -4.74 -47.26 -41.92
CA LEU A 124 -4.10 -46.55 -40.80
C LEU A 124 -4.84 -45.26 -40.38
N VAL A 125 -5.55 -44.62 -41.32
CA VAL A 125 -6.38 -43.43 -41.05
C VAL A 125 -7.64 -43.83 -40.28
N SER A 126 -8.35 -44.85 -40.76
CA SER A 126 -9.52 -45.46 -40.11
C SER A 126 -9.21 -45.89 -38.66
N ALA A 127 -8.06 -46.54 -38.45
CA ALA A 127 -7.62 -46.98 -37.13
C ALA A 127 -7.40 -45.80 -36.16
N ARG A 128 -6.83 -44.67 -36.62
CA ARG A 128 -6.65 -43.47 -35.79
C ARG A 128 -7.97 -42.81 -35.43
N ILE A 129 -8.92 -42.71 -36.37
CA ILE A 129 -10.24 -42.11 -36.12
C ILE A 129 -11.04 -42.97 -35.13
N ALA A 130 -11.02 -44.29 -35.28
CA ALA A 130 -11.63 -45.20 -34.31
C ALA A 130 -10.97 -45.06 -32.92
N GLN A 131 -9.65 -45.03 -32.83
CA GLN A 131 -8.93 -44.83 -31.57
C GLN A 131 -9.30 -43.50 -30.90
N GLN A 132 -9.39 -42.41 -31.67
CA GLN A 132 -9.78 -41.09 -31.16
C GLN A 132 -11.22 -41.11 -30.61
N LYS A 133 -12.19 -41.65 -31.36
CA LYS A 133 -13.59 -41.71 -30.94
C LYS A 133 -13.82 -42.60 -29.71
N ILE A 134 -13.13 -43.74 -29.62
CA ILE A 134 -13.14 -44.60 -28.42
C ILE A 134 -12.56 -43.85 -27.21
N SER A 135 -11.44 -43.15 -27.39
CA SER A 135 -10.78 -42.41 -26.31
C SER A 135 -11.64 -41.24 -25.80
N GLU A 136 -12.33 -40.54 -26.71
CA GLU A 136 -13.28 -39.47 -26.40
C GLU A 136 -14.45 -39.97 -25.56
N ILE A 137 -15.11 -41.05 -25.98
CA ILE A 137 -16.27 -41.61 -25.27
C ILE A 137 -15.85 -42.16 -23.89
N ILE A 138 -14.70 -42.85 -23.81
CA ILE A 138 -14.16 -43.33 -22.52
C ILE A 138 -13.84 -42.16 -21.59
N LYS A 139 -13.20 -41.09 -22.08
CA LYS A 139 -12.93 -39.88 -21.28
C LYS A 139 -14.23 -39.27 -20.76
N ASN A 140 -15.26 -39.15 -21.60
CA ASN A 140 -16.52 -38.50 -21.22
C ASN A 140 -17.29 -39.30 -20.15
N GLU A 141 -17.23 -40.63 -20.15
CA GLU A 141 -17.83 -41.46 -19.08
C GLU A 141 -16.97 -41.49 -17.81
N GLU A 142 -15.64 -41.47 -17.91
CA GLU A 142 -14.75 -41.26 -16.76
C GLU A 142 -15.02 -39.91 -16.08
N LEU A 143 -15.25 -38.85 -16.88
CA LEU A 143 -15.60 -37.52 -16.39
C LEU A 143 -17.00 -37.45 -15.76
N LYS A 144 -18.02 -38.14 -16.30
CA LYS A 144 -19.34 -38.22 -15.64
C LYS A 144 -19.25 -38.87 -14.26
N LYS A 145 -18.51 -39.97 -14.16
CA LYS A 145 -18.30 -40.71 -12.90
C LYS A 145 -17.60 -39.85 -11.84
N GLN A 146 -16.59 -39.06 -12.24
CA GLN A 146 -15.91 -38.10 -11.37
C GLN A 146 -16.86 -37.01 -10.86
N TYR A 147 -17.68 -36.43 -11.75
CA TYR A 147 -18.71 -35.46 -11.35
C TYR A 147 -19.70 -36.07 -10.33
N GLU A 148 -20.22 -37.27 -10.59
CA GLU A 148 -21.18 -37.93 -9.71
C GLU A 148 -20.60 -38.33 -8.34
N GLU A 149 -19.30 -38.65 -8.27
CA GLU A 149 -18.61 -38.94 -7.02
C GLU A 149 -18.34 -37.69 -6.16
N PHE A 150 -18.17 -36.51 -6.76
CA PHE A 150 -17.73 -35.30 -6.07
C PHE A 150 -18.77 -34.17 -5.96
N LYS A 151 -19.88 -34.22 -6.70
CA LYS A 151 -20.96 -33.21 -6.63
C LYS A 151 -21.48 -32.93 -5.21
N ASP A 152 -21.54 -33.96 -4.36
CA ASP A 152 -22.05 -33.89 -2.98
C ASP A 152 -20.94 -33.65 -1.94
N LYS A 153 -19.70 -33.43 -2.39
CA LYS A 153 -18.48 -33.22 -1.57
C LYS A 153 -17.95 -31.78 -1.64
N VAL A 154 -18.69 -30.86 -2.27
CA VAL A 154 -18.40 -29.42 -2.22
C VAL A 154 -18.52 -28.97 -0.77
N GLY A 155 -17.51 -28.27 -0.26
CA GLY A 155 -17.38 -27.95 1.17
C GLY A 155 -16.41 -28.84 1.95
N GLU A 156 -16.01 -30.00 1.43
CA GLU A 156 -15.01 -30.84 2.11
C GLU A 156 -13.58 -30.32 1.89
N MET A 157 -12.74 -30.41 2.93
CA MET A 157 -11.30 -30.37 2.78
C MET A 157 -10.76 -31.76 2.47
N ARG A 158 -9.93 -31.88 1.44
CA ARG A 158 -9.28 -33.12 1.02
C ARG A 158 -7.77 -32.93 0.91
N TYR A 159 -7.06 -34.01 1.19
CA TYR A 159 -5.62 -34.14 0.99
C TYR A 159 -5.34 -34.71 -0.41
N GLY A 160 -4.32 -34.18 -1.08
CA GLY A 160 -3.85 -34.69 -2.36
C GLY A 160 -2.34 -34.51 -2.57
N ILE A 161 -1.87 -34.98 -3.73
CA ILE A 161 -0.45 -34.90 -4.14
C ILE A 161 -0.36 -34.13 -5.46
N VAL A 162 0.52 -33.14 -5.56
CA VAL A 162 0.72 -32.38 -6.80
C VAL A 162 1.27 -33.30 -7.89
N LYS A 163 0.46 -33.53 -8.93
CA LYS A 163 0.78 -34.37 -10.08
C LYS A 163 1.60 -33.62 -11.14
N GLN A 164 1.27 -32.35 -11.35
CA GLN A 164 1.88 -31.50 -12.37
C GLN A 164 1.74 -30.02 -11.96
N VAL A 165 2.77 -29.22 -12.26
CA VAL A 165 2.75 -27.75 -12.08
C VAL A 165 2.65 -27.08 -13.44
N GLU A 166 1.52 -26.41 -13.71
CA GLU A 166 1.31 -25.63 -14.95
C GLU A 166 1.57 -24.14 -14.72
N TYR A 167 1.71 -23.36 -15.79
CA TYR A 167 2.06 -21.93 -15.68
C TYR A 167 0.97 -21.08 -14.98
N SER A 168 -0.28 -21.52 -15.04
CA SER A 168 -1.45 -20.85 -14.44
C SER A 168 -2.01 -21.56 -13.20
N ASP A 169 -1.69 -22.84 -13.00
CA ASP A 169 -2.51 -23.77 -12.20
C ASP A 169 -1.70 -24.95 -11.63
N LEU A 170 -2.19 -25.56 -10.56
CA LEU A 170 -1.68 -26.82 -10.00
C LEU A 170 -2.66 -27.97 -10.26
N ILE A 171 -2.18 -29.09 -10.79
CA ILE A 171 -2.96 -30.33 -10.92
C ILE A 171 -2.65 -31.21 -9.70
N ILE A 172 -3.67 -31.49 -8.89
CA ILE A 172 -3.56 -32.23 -7.63
C ILE A 172 -4.30 -33.55 -7.74
N ASP A 173 -3.63 -34.65 -7.40
CA ASP A 173 -4.21 -35.98 -7.32
C ASP A 173 -4.95 -36.17 -6.00
N ILE A 174 -6.27 -36.35 -6.07
CA ILE A 174 -7.10 -36.75 -4.93
C ILE A 174 -7.59 -38.16 -5.22
N ASN A 175 -7.02 -39.15 -4.51
CA ASN A 175 -7.33 -40.58 -4.64
C ASN A 175 -7.29 -41.15 -6.07
N GLY A 176 -6.45 -40.61 -6.94
CA GLY A 176 -6.29 -41.03 -8.34
C GLY A 176 -7.02 -40.13 -9.36
N ILE A 177 -7.88 -39.22 -8.90
CA ILE A 177 -8.64 -38.27 -9.71
C ILE A 177 -7.91 -36.92 -9.74
N GLY A 178 -7.74 -36.35 -10.93
CA GLY A 178 -7.11 -35.04 -11.12
C GLY A 178 -8.06 -33.90 -10.77
N ALA A 179 -7.81 -33.26 -9.63
CA ALA A 179 -8.43 -32.00 -9.23
C ALA A 179 -7.49 -30.81 -9.52
N TYR A 180 -8.05 -29.61 -9.48
CA TYR A 180 -7.45 -28.42 -10.09
C TYR A 180 -7.44 -27.23 -9.13
N LEU A 181 -6.26 -26.75 -8.75
CA LEU A 181 -6.05 -25.60 -7.86
C LEU A 181 -5.44 -24.44 -8.67
N PRO A 182 -6.25 -23.48 -9.17
CA PRO A 182 -5.74 -22.35 -9.95
C PRO A 182 -4.94 -21.38 -9.08
N LEU A 183 -3.94 -20.68 -9.63
CA LEU A 183 -3.02 -19.85 -8.82
C LEU A 183 -3.72 -18.75 -8.01
N ARG A 184 -4.85 -18.21 -8.47
CA ARG A 184 -5.67 -17.23 -7.70
C ARG A 184 -6.36 -17.81 -6.46
N ASN A 185 -6.43 -19.13 -6.35
CA ASN A 185 -6.98 -19.87 -5.22
C ASN A 185 -5.88 -20.42 -4.29
N LEU A 186 -4.60 -20.14 -4.60
CA LEU A 186 -3.43 -20.47 -3.79
C LEU A 186 -3.18 -19.36 -2.76
N ILE A 187 -2.60 -19.67 -1.60
CA ILE A 187 -2.26 -18.62 -0.63
C ILE A 187 -0.99 -17.89 -1.09
N GLY A 188 -0.94 -16.56 -0.86
CA GLY A 188 0.18 -15.72 -1.27
C GLY A 188 1.52 -16.24 -0.74
N GLY A 189 2.50 -16.42 -1.63
CA GLY A 189 3.84 -16.87 -1.28
C GLY A 189 4.01 -18.39 -1.14
N GLU A 190 2.97 -19.19 -1.33
CA GLU A 190 3.12 -20.65 -1.43
C GLU A 190 3.84 -21.06 -2.72
N SER A 191 4.66 -22.12 -2.65
CA SER A 191 5.29 -22.73 -3.82
C SER A 191 5.34 -24.23 -3.69
N PHE A 192 4.70 -24.95 -4.62
CA PHE A 192 4.63 -26.41 -4.62
C PHE A 192 5.35 -27.00 -5.83
N ARG A 193 5.82 -28.24 -5.68
CA ARG A 193 6.53 -29.04 -6.68
C ARG A 193 5.78 -30.34 -6.94
N GLU A 194 6.10 -30.99 -8.05
CA GLU A 194 5.56 -32.32 -8.36
C GLU A 194 5.99 -33.33 -7.27
N GLY A 195 5.01 -34.07 -6.74
CA GLY A 195 5.18 -34.96 -5.58
C GLY A 195 4.90 -34.32 -4.21
N ASP A 196 4.76 -32.99 -4.11
CA ASP A 196 4.43 -32.33 -2.84
C ASP A 196 3.00 -32.65 -2.38
N LYS A 197 2.81 -32.62 -1.06
CA LYS A 197 1.56 -32.96 -0.37
C LYS A 197 0.79 -31.69 -0.05
N VAL A 198 -0.51 -31.64 -0.37
CA VAL A 198 -1.33 -30.42 -0.24
C VAL A 198 -2.70 -30.74 0.35
N LYS A 199 -3.11 -30.02 1.41
CA LYS A 199 -4.52 -29.92 1.83
C LYS A 199 -5.22 -28.86 0.98
N ALA A 200 -6.44 -29.10 0.52
CA ALA A 200 -7.24 -28.07 -0.15
C ALA A 200 -8.75 -28.31 0.04
N TYR A 201 -9.52 -27.22 0.01
CA TYR A 201 -10.98 -27.22 0.09
C TYR A 201 -11.61 -27.38 -1.30
N ILE A 202 -12.63 -28.22 -1.44
CA ILE A 202 -13.39 -28.36 -2.69
C ILE A 202 -14.36 -27.18 -2.83
N GLN A 203 -13.94 -26.16 -3.58
CA GLN A 203 -14.70 -24.93 -3.79
C GLN A 203 -15.90 -25.16 -4.73
N ALA A 204 -15.72 -25.92 -5.80
CA ALA A 204 -16.79 -26.21 -6.75
C ALA A 204 -16.51 -27.47 -7.57
N VAL A 205 -17.58 -28.16 -7.98
CA VAL A 205 -17.52 -29.29 -8.92
C VAL A 205 -18.40 -28.96 -10.11
N LYS A 206 -17.78 -28.74 -11.28
CA LYS A 206 -18.44 -28.30 -12.52
C LYS A 206 -18.39 -29.40 -13.57
N ARG A 207 -19.41 -29.46 -14.43
CA ARG A 207 -19.36 -30.30 -15.64
C ARG A 207 -18.58 -29.55 -16.72
N SER A 208 -17.45 -30.11 -17.14
CA SER A 208 -16.64 -29.59 -18.23
C SER A 208 -16.02 -30.72 -19.05
N ASP A 209 -15.85 -30.48 -20.35
CA ASP A 209 -15.35 -31.46 -21.32
C ASP A 209 -13.81 -31.46 -21.40
N ASP A 210 -13.15 -30.38 -20.95
CA ASP A 210 -11.69 -30.27 -20.85
C ASP A 210 -11.13 -31.24 -19.80
N GLY A 211 -11.87 -31.50 -18.72
CA GLY A 211 -11.54 -32.36 -17.59
C GLY A 211 -11.21 -31.61 -16.29
N ARG A 212 -11.26 -30.27 -16.26
CA ARG A 212 -10.99 -29.45 -15.08
C ARG A 212 -12.23 -29.30 -14.18
N GLN A 213 -12.82 -30.43 -13.79
CA GLN A 213 -14.13 -30.47 -13.13
C GLN A 213 -14.11 -30.08 -11.65
N ILE A 214 -13.14 -30.60 -10.88
CA ILE A 214 -13.03 -30.39 -9.43
C ILE A 214 -12.12 -29.19 -9.18
N ILE A 215 -12.70 -28.06 -8.77
CA ILE A 215 -11.99 -26.81 -8.47
C ILE A 215 -11.71 -26.76 -6.97
N LEU A 216 -10.42 -26.64 -6.64
CA LEU A 216 -9.91 -26.56 -5.28
C LEU A 216 -9.60 -25.11 -4.88
N SER A 217 -9.52 -24.86 -3.58
CA SER A 217 -9.01 -23.61 -3.02
C SER A 217 -8.29 -23.80 -1.68
N ARG A 218 -7.31 -22.94 -1.42
CA ARG A 218 -6.71 -22.70 -0.09
C ARG A 218 -7.03 -21.29 0.44
N THR A 219 -7.55 -20.38 -0.41
CA THR A 219 -7.97 -19.02 -0.03
C THR A 219 -9.39 -18.93 0.54
N HIS A 220 -10.26 -19.90 0.26
CA HIS A 220 -11.66 -19.91 0.72
C HIS A 220 -11.80 -19.98 2.25
N GLU A 221 -12.80 -19.31 2.84
CA GLU A 221 -13.07 -19.32 4.30
C GLU A 221 -13.25 -20.73 4.86
N GLY A 222 -14.09 -21.54 4.20
CA GLY A 222 -14.31 -22.95 4.56
C GLY A 222 -13.04 -23.84 4.59
N PHE A 223 -11.91 -23.40 4.03
CA PHE A 223 -10.62 -24.09 4.23
C PHE A 223 -10.07 -23.88 5.65
N LEU A 224 -10.18 -22.66 6.18
CA LEU A 224 -9.85 -22.34 7.58
C LEU A 224 -10.85 -23.02 8.54
N GLU A 225 -12.14 -23.01 8.21
CA GLU A 225 -13.18 -23.74 8.96
C GLU A 225 -12.88 -25.25 9.06
N ALA A 226 -12.56 -25.88 7.93
CA ALA A 226 -12.21 -27.30 7.90
C ALA A 226 -10.88 -27.65 8.60
N LEU A 227 -9.95 -26.69 8.71
CA LEU A 227 -8.75 -26.85 9.54
C LEU A 227 -9.04 -26.71 11.03
N LEU A 228 -9.93 -25.79 11.42
CA LEU A 228 -10.41 -25.67 12.82
C LEU A 228 -11.14 -26.95 13.24
N ASN A 229 -12.04 -27.46 12.40
CA ASN A 229 -12.72 -28.75 12.60
C ASN A 229 -11.76 -29.96 12.64
N GLN A 230 -10.54 -29.85 12.10
CA GLN A 230 -9.52 -30.90 12.21
C GLN A 230 -8.70 -30.81 13.51
N GLU A 231 -8.34 -29.60 13.95
CA GLU A 231 -7.39 -29.37 15.05
C GLU A 231 -8.06 -29.08 16.41
N VAL A 232 -9.37 -28.78 16.43
CA VAL A 232 -10.15 -28.42 17.62
C VAL A 232 -11.32 -29.41 17.81
N PRO A 233 -11.14 -30.50 18.60
CA PRO A 233 -12.17 -31.52 18.82
C PRO A 233 -13.50 -30.97 19.31
N GLU A 234 -13.48 -29.91 20.10
CA GLU A 234 -14.67 -29.29 20.69
C GLU A 234 -15.57 -28.62 19.64
N ILE A 235 -15.06 -28.29 18.45
CA ILE A 235 -15.89 -27.86 17.30
C ILE A 235 -16.39 -29.09 16.53
N ALA A 236 -15.55 -30.13 16.35
CA ALA A 236 -15.92 -31.36 15.66
C ALA A 236 -17.04 -32.15 16.39
N ASP A 237 -17.05 -32.12 17.72
CA ASP A 237 -18.10 -32.67 18.58
C ASP A 237 -19.35 -31.76 18.69
N GLY A 238 -19.32 -30.56 18.07
CA GLY A 238 -20.43 -29.61 18.03
C GLY A 238 -20.66 -28.82 19.32
N LEU A 239 -19.74 -28.87 20.29
CA LEU A 239 -19.81 -28.13 21.56
C LEU A 239 -19.49 -26.64 21.39
N ILE A 240 -18.67 -26.31 20.38
CA ILE A 240 -18.38 -24.96 19.91
C ILE A 240 -18.93 -24.84 18.48
N THR A 241 -19.61 -23.74 18.23
CA THR A 241 -20.09 -23.35 16.90
C THR A 241 -19.30 -22.14 16.39
N ILE A 242 -18.82 -22.22 15.15
CA ILE A 242 -18.32 -21.05 14.42
C ILE A 242 -19.55 -20.27 13.94
N LYS A 243 -19.56 -18.95 14.19
CA LYS A 243 -20.66 -18.04 13.86
C LYS A 243 -20.39 -17.18 12.63
N GLY A 244 -19.11 -17.00 12.29
CA GLY A 244 -18.66 -16.27 11.11
C GLY A 244 -17.15 -16.32 10.97
N ILE A 245 -16.66 -16.14 9.75
CA ILE A 245 -15.24 -16.01 9.41
C ILE A 245 -15.12 -14.85 8.41
N ALA A 246 -14.19 -13.93 8.63
CA ALA A 246 -13.75 -12.95 7.64
C ALA A 246 -12.26 -13.19 7.36
N ARG A 247 -11.85 -13.29 6.09
CA ARG A 247 -10.53 -13.86 5.71
C ARG A 247 -9.80 -13.15 4.57
N ASP A 248 -8.75 -12.42 4.91
CA ASP A 248 -7.66 -12.09 3.97
C ASP A 248 -6.63 -13.23 3.97
N ALA A 249 -6.83 -14.22 3.09
CA ALA A 249 -6.00 -15.42 3.00
C ALA A 249 -4.49 -15.11 2.85
N GLY A 250 -3.67 -15.70 3.71
CA GLY A 250 -2.22 -15.46 3.80
C GLY A 250 -1.83 -14.16 4.52
N SER A 251 -2.80 -13.41 5.06
CA SER A 251 -2.55 -12.13 5.75
C SER A 251 -3.20 -12.09 7.13
N ARG A 252 -4.53 -12.04 7.22
CA ARG A 252 -5.27 -12.03 8.48
C ARG A 252 -6.68 -12.56 8.33
N SER A 253 -7.14 -13.34 9.31
CA SER A 253 -8.52 -13.79 9.47
C SER A 253 -9.04 -13.44 10.86
N LYS A 254 -10.34 -13.17 10.95
CA LYS A 254 -11.08 -13.07 12.21
C LYS A 254 -12.17 -14.15 12.23
N ILE A 255 -12.33 -14.85 13.36
CA ILE A 255 -13.31 -15.93 13.53
C ILE A 255 -14.16 -15.63 14.76
N ALA A 256 -15.49 -15.66 14.60
CA ALA A 256 -16.43 -15.58 15.71
C ALA A 256 -16.80 -16.99 16.19
N VAL A 257 -16.59 -17.30 17.47
CA VAL A 257 -16.91 -18.61 18.08
C VAL A 257 -17.85 -18.47 19.27
N PHE A 258 -18.71 -19.47 19.45
CA PHE A 258 -19.73 -19.53 20.51
C PHE A 258 -19.88 -20.97 21.02
N SER A 259 -19.82 -21.19 22.34
CA SER A 259 -20.27 -22.45 22.96
C SER A 259 -21.62 -22.24 23.64
N SER A 260 -22.46 -23.28 23.61
CA SER A 260 -23.70 -23.36 24.39
C SER A 260 -23.48 -23.81 25.84
N ASP A 261 -22.33 -24.42 26.15
CA ASP A 261 -21.96 -24.82 27.51
C ASP A 261 -21.14 -23.71 28.19
N ARG A 262 -21.59 -23.28 29.39
CA ARG A 262 -20.90 -22.27 30.20
C ARG A 262 -19.59 -22.78 30.82
N ASN A 263 -19.34 -24.09 30.80
CA ASN A 263 -18.11 -24.70 31.31
C ASN A 263 -16.97 -24.70 30.26
N ILE A 264 -17.25 -24.37 29.00
CA ILE A 264 -16.30 -24.40 27.89
C ILE A 264 -16.00 -22.96 27.44
N ASP A 265 -14.75 -22.52 27.56
CA ASP A 265 -14.29 -21.30 26.89
C ASP A 265 -14.05 -21.58 25.40
N PRO A 266 -14.88 -21.04 24.48
CA PRO A 266 -14.74 -21.33 23.06
C PRO A 266 -13.49 -20.69 22.45
N VAL A 267 -12.96 -19.62 23.04
CA VAL A 267 -11.74 -18.96 22.55
C VAL A 267 -10.52 -19.75 23.03
N GLY A 268 -10.41 -20.03 24.32
CA GLY A 268 -9.32 -20.83 24.90
C GLY A 268 -9.20 -22.23 24.29
N ALA A 269 -10.33 -22.91 24.02
CA ALA A 269 -10.34 -24.19 23.33
C ALA A 269 -9.78 -24.09 21.89
N CYS A 270 -10.23 -23.12 21.09
CA CYS A 270 -9.69 -22.90 19.75
C CYS A 270 -8.20 -22.55 19.78
N VAL A 271 -7.77 -21.68 20.71
CA VAL A 271 -6.38 -21.21 20.85
C VAL A 271 -5.43 -22.35 21.23
N GLY A 272 -5.83 -23.18 22.20
CA GLY A 272 -4.98 -24.25 22.74
C GLY A 272 -3.91 -23.78 23.75
N VAL A 273 -3.19 -24.71 24.34
CA VAL A 273 -2.26 -24.44 25.45
C VAL A 273 -1.06 -23.62 24.94
N LYS A 274 -1.00 -22.34 25.34
CA LYS A 274 -0.03 -21.36 24.83
C LYS A 274 -0.18 -21.09 23.32
N GLY A 275 -1.39 -21.28 22.75
CA GLY A 275 -1.66 -21.01 21.34
C GLY A 275 -1.14 -22.07 20.37
N ASP A 276 -0.97 -23.32 20.82
CA ASP A 276 -0.40 -24.41 20.02
C ASP A 276 -1.31 -24.86 18.87
N ARG A 277 -2.61 -25.11 19.12
CA ARG A 277 -3.61 -25.48 18.08
C ARG A 277 -3.65 -24.43 16.96
N ILE A 278 -3.80 -23.15 17.29
CA ILE A 278 -3.77 -22.07 16.29
C ILE A 278 -2.43 -22.01 15.55
N LYS A 279 -1.28 -22.22 16.21
CA LYS A 279 0.03 -22.19 15.52
C LYS A 279 0.17 -23.26 14.43
N THR A 280 -0.43 -24.43 14.62
CA THR A 280 -0.50 -25.47 13.57
C THR A 280 -1.27 -24.96 12.35
N ILE A 281 -2.44 -24.35 12.57
CA ILE A 281 -3.28 -23.78 11.49
C ILE A 281 -2.55 -22.62 10.80
N ILE A 282 -1.95 -21.69 11.56
CA ILE A 282 -1.15 -20.57 11.03
C ILE A 282 0.01 -21.09 10.15
N HIS A 283 0.64 -22.21 10.52
CA HIS A 283 1.72 -22.80 9.74
C HIS A 283 1.21 -23.41 8.42
N GLU A 284 0.08 -24.13 8.45
CA GLU A 284 -0.60 -24.63 7.24
C GLU A 284 -1.09 -23.49 6.34
N LEU A 285 -1.43 -22.31 6.90
CA LEU A 285 -1.86 -21.12 6.17
C LEU A 285 -0.72 -20.12 5.86
N ASN A 286 0.52 -20.61 5.75
CA ASN A 286 1.71 -19.85 5.34
C ASN A 286 2.01 -18.58 6.17
N GLY A 287 1.62 -18.55 7.45
CA GLY A 287 1.84 -17.43 8.37
C GLY A 287 0.70 -16.40 8.48
N GLU A 288 -0.48 -16.70 7.91
CA GLU A 288 -1.71 -15.93 8.11
C GLU A 288 -2.02 -15.70 9.60
N LYS A 289 -2.31 -14.46 10.00
CA LYS A 289 -2.69 -14.17 11.40
C LYS A 289 -4.15 -14.53 11.66
N ILE A 290 -4.42 -15.24 12.76
CA ILE A 290 -5.79 -15.65 13.11
C ILE A 290 -6.17 -15.01 14.45
N ASP A 291 -7.20 -14.14 14.43
CA ASP A 291 -7.87 -13.66 15.64
C ASP A 291 -9.08 -14.57 15.90
N VAL A 292 -9.16 -15.22 17.07
CA VAL A 292 -10.37 -15.95 17.52
C VAL A 292 -11.09 -15.10 18.56
N ILE A 293 -12.39 -14.91 18.36
CA ILE A 293 -13.18 -13.85 18.99
C ILE A 293 -14.47 -14.47 19.55
N HIS A 294 -14.80 -14.17 20.81
CA HIS A 294 -16.04 -14.64 21.42
C HIS A 294 -17.25 -13.90 20.83
N TYR A 295 -18.09 -14.61 20.09
CA TYR A 295 -19.34 -14.09 19.53
C TYR A 295 -20.28 -13.56 20.64
N SER A 296 -21.01 -12.49 20.36
CA SER A 296 -22.01 -11.92 21.27
C SER A 296 -23.30 -11.70 20.50
N SER A 297 -24.45 -11.92 21.16
CA SER A 297 -25.76 -11.55 20.62
C SER A 297 -26.02 -10.04 20.75
N ASP A 298 -25.39 -9.38 21.73
CA ASP A 298 -25.29 -7.92 21.73
C ASP A 298 -24.25 -7.46 20.70
N LEU A 299 -24.68 -6.57 19.81
CA LEU A 299 -23.93 -6.04 18.68
C LEU A 299 -22.76 -5.16 19.12
N GLY A 300 -22.96 -4.30 20.13
CA GLY A 300 -21.91 -3.40 20.63
C GLY A 300 -20.72 -4.18 21.21
N GLN A 301 -21.00 -5.14 22.11
CA GLN A 301 -20.00 -6.04 22.66
C GLN A 301 -19.37 -6.96 21.61
N PHE A 302 -20.07 -7.32 20.54
CA PHE A 302 -19.47 -8.10 19.44
C PHE A 302 -18.48 -7.26 18.64
N VAL A 303 -18.84 -6.02 18.30
CA VAL A 303 -17.99 -5.10 17.50
C VAL A 303 -16.73 -4.70 18.24
N ILE A 304 -16.81 -4.37 19.53
CA ILE A 304 -15.63 -4.05 20.37
C ILE A 304 -14.63 -5.22 20.35
N LYS A 305 -15.13 -6.47 20.48
CA LYS A 305 -14.31 -7.68 20.39
C LYS A 305 -13.78 -7.91 18.97
N ALA A 306 -14.53 -7.59 17.91
CA ALA A 306 -14.08 -7.70 16.52
C ALA A 306 -12.92 -6.73 16.19
N ILE A 307 -12.95 -5.51 16.74
CA ILE A 307 -11.98 -4.42 16.51
C ILE A 307 -10.64 -4.63 17.23
N THR A 308 -10.60 -5.49 18.26
CA THR A 308 -9.40 -5.90 18.99
C THR A 308 -8.21 -6.15 18.01
N PRO A 309 -7.04 -5.50 18.20
CA PRO A 309 -6.48 -5.04 19.47
C PRO A 309 -6.75 -3.59 19.88
N ALA A 310 -7.52 -2.80 19.12
CA ALA A 310 -7.75 -1.40 19.47
C ALA A 310 -8.81 -1.24 20.56
N GLU A 311 -8.60 -0.28 21.47
CA GLU A 311 -9.58 0.09 22.50
C GLU A 311 -10.59 1.12 21.94
N VAL A 312 -11.87 0.91 22.24
CA VAL A 312 -12.99 1.74 21.74
C VAL A 312 -13.57 2.56 22.90
N SER A 313 -13.60 3.88 22.74
CA SER A 313 -14.08 4.82 23.76
C SER A 313 -15.61 4.87 23.82
N LYS A 314 -16.27 4.81 22.67
CA LYS A 314 -17.73 4.88 22.52
C LYS A 314 -18.17 4.21 21.21
N VAL A 315 -19.33 3.55 21.26
CA VAL A 315 -20.00 2.95 20.11
C VAL A 315 -21.30 3.73 19.87
N ILE A 316 -21.59 4.06 18.61
CA ILE A 316 -22.89 4.55 18.16
C ILE A 316 -23.37 3.56 17.09
N ILE A 317 -24.61 3.08 17.22
CA ILE A 317 -25.23 2.14 16.27
C ILE A 317 -26.35 2.89 15.56
N ASP A 318 -26.30 2.93 14.22
CA ASP A 318 -27.39 3.40 13.38
C ASP A 318 -28.03 2.22 12.65
N GLU A 319 -29.17 1.78 13.18
CA GLU A 319 -29.99 0.69 12.64
C GLU A 319 -30.71 1.09 11.33
N ASN A 320 -30.68 2.36 10.93
CA ASN A 320 -31.25 2.82 9.67
C ASN A 320 -30.31 2.56 8.48
N GLU A 321 -29.03 2.94 8.61
CA GLU A 321 -27.98 2.69 7.61
C GLU A 321 -27.36 1.28 7.70
N ASN A 322 -27.66 0.49 8.74
CA ASN A 322 -26.83 -0.66 9.17
C ASN A 322 -25.36 -0.26 9.39
N CYS A 323 -25.15 0.92 10.00
CA CYS A 323 -23.84 1.52 10.22
C CYS A 323 -23.51 1.55 11.72
N ILE A 324 -22.23 1.44 12.05
CA ILE A 324 -21.73 1.49 13.43
C ILE A 324 -20.54 2.44 13.45
N GLU A 325 -20.71 3.60 14.07
CA GLU A 325 -19.62 4.55 14.29
C GLU A 325 -18.88 4.21 15.59
N LEU A 326 -17.56 4.05 15.49
CA LEU A 326 -16.68 3.75 16.61
C LEU A 326 -15.75 4.92 16.88
N ILE A 327 -15.89 5.51 18.06
CA ILE A 327 -15.05 6.60 18.51
C ILE A 327 -13.88 6.02 19.29
N VAL A 328 -12.68 6.34 18.85
CA VAL A 328 -11.41 5.85 19.39
C VAL A 328 -10.48 7.01 19.73
N ALA A 329 -9.60 6.81 20.69
CA ALA A 329 -8.49 7.75 20.93
C ALA A 329 -7.53 7.76 19.73
N GLU A 330 -6.78 8.85 19.55
CA GLU A 330 -6.00 9.09 18.33
C GLU A 330 -4.83 8.10 18.14
N ASP A 331 -4.24 7.63 19.24
CA ASP A 331 -3.25 6.55 19.26
C ASP A 331 -3.87 5.19 18.86
N GLN A 332 -5.15 4.97 19.20
CA GLN A 332 -5.89 3.76 18.87
C GLN A 332 -6.42 3.76 17.42
N LEU A 333 -6.61 4.93 16.80
CA LEU A 333 -7.14 5.07 15.43
C LEU A 333 -6.38 4.22 14.40
N SER A 334 -5.04 4.24 14.46
CA SER A 334 -4.17 3.46 13.56
C SER A 334 -4.31 1.94 13.77
N LEU A 335 -4.57 1.51 15.02
CA LEU A 335 -4.79 0.10 15.38
C LEU A 335 -6.19 -0.36 14.95
N ALA A 336 -7.20 0.48 15.14
CA ALA A 336 -8.61 0.17 14.89
C ALA A 336 -8.89 0.01 13.39
N ILE A 337 -8.43 0.96 12.58
CA ILE A 337 -8.45 0.87 11.11
C ILE A 337 -7.53 -0.27 10.65
N GLY A 338 -6.31 -0.33 11.20
CA GLY A 338 -5.28 -1.28 10.82
C GLY A 338 -4.69 -1.01 9.43
N LYS A 339 -3.70 -1.81 9.04
CA LYS A 339 -2.96 -1.60 7.78
C LYS A 339 -3.90 -1.72 6.58
N LYS A 340 -4.02 -0.64 5.79
CA LYS A 340 -4.93 -0.53 4.64
C LYS A 340 -6.42 -0.77 4.99
N GLY A 341 -6.86 -0.43 6.20
CA GLY A 341 -8.23 -0.71 6.64
C GLY A 341 -8.53 -2.18 6.91
N GLN A 342 -7.52 -3.07 6.92
CA GLN A 342 -7.73 -4.51 7.07
C GLN A 342 -8.42 -4.88 8.39
N ASN A 343 -8.17 -4.16 9.50
CA ASN A 343 -8.75 -4.54 10.79
C ASN A 343 -10.23 -4.15 10.86
N VAL A 344 -10.59 -2.94 10.41
CA VAL A 344 -11.99 -2.50 10.30
C VAL A 344 -12.77 -3.27 9.25
N ARG A 345 -12.20 -3.55 8.07
CA ARG A 345 -12.91 -4.34 7.04
C ARG A 345 -13.18 -5.77 7.50
N LEU A 346 -12.19 -6.48 8.06
CA LEU A 346 -12.43 -7.83 8.58
C LEU A 346 -13.38 -7.85 9.78
N ALA A 347 -13.48 -6.76 10.56
CA ALA A 347 -14.50 -6.62 11.59
C ALA A 347 -15.89 -6.39 10.99
N SER A 348 -16.01 -5.52 9.99
CA SER A 348 -17.27 -5.24 9.27
C SER A 348 -17.80 -6.48 8.54
N GLU A 349 -16.93 -7.22 7.84
CA GLU A 349 -17.26 -8.49 7.19
C GLU A 349 -17.69 -9.58 8.20
N LEU A 350 -17.07 -9.63 9.39
CA LEU A 350 -17.42 -10.60 10.43
C LEU A 350 -18.74 -10.27 11.15
N VAL A 351 -19.05 -8.98 11.30
CA VAL A 351 -20.27 -8.50 11.97
C VAL A 351 -21.46 -8.42 11.00
N GLY A 352 -21.20 -8.22 9.70
CA GLY A 352 -22.23 -8.02 8.67
C GLY A 352 -22.78 -6.59 8.60
N TRP A 353 -22.16 -5.65 9.31
CA TRP A 353 -22.56 -4.23 9.38
C TRP A 353 -21.43 -3.33 8.86
N LYS A 354 -21.78 -2.16 8.32
CA LYS A 354 -20.82 -1.12 7.94
C LYS A 354 -20.20 -0.54 9.23
N ILE A 355 -18.87 -0.50 9.32
CA ILE A 355 -18.17 0.06 10.49
C ILE A 355 -17.36 1.27 10.04
N GLU A 356 -17.67 2.44 10.63
CA GLU A 356 -16.88 3.66 10.49
C GLU A 356 -16.13 3.94 11.79
N ILE A 357 -14.96 4.59 11.69
CA ILE A 357 -14.08 4.85 12.83
C ILE A 357 -13.67 6.32 12.80
N LEU A 358 -13.92 7.01 13.91
CA LEU A 358 -13.66 8.44 14.09
C LEU A 358 -12.70 8.65 15.26
N SER A 359 -11.78 9.62 15.15
CA SER A 359 -11.04 10.11 16.31
C SER A 359 -11.95 10.94 17.22
N THR A 360 -11.62 11.03 18.51
CA THR A 360 -12.29 11.94 19.45
C THR A 360 -12.25 13.40 19.00
N GLN A 361 -11.20 13.83 18.29
CA GLN A 361 -11.19 15.18 17.68
C GLN A 361 -12.17 15.27 16.52
N GLN A 362 -12.20 14.27 15.62
CA GLN A 362 -13.10 14.26 14.46
C GLN A 362 -14.58 14.27 14.87
N GLU A 363 -14.95 13.52 15.93
CA GLU A 363 -16.29 13.57 16.53
C GLU A 363 -16.62 14.99 17.03
N SER A 364 -15.66 15.67 17.68
CA SER A 364 -15.86 17.04 18.17
C SER A 364 -15.98 18.07 17.05
N GLU A 365 -15.19 17.94 15.98
CA GLU A 365 -15.26 18.83 14.82
C GLU A 365 -16.56 18.66 14.02
N ARG A 366 -17.04 17.42 13.88
CA ARG A 366 -18.33 17.10 13.27
C ARG A 366 -19.46 17.76 14.08
N ARG A 367 -19.49 17.50 15.39
CA ARG A 367 -20.45 18.09 16.33
C ARG A 367 -20.45 19.62 16.29
N ASN A 368 -19.28 20.26 16.22
CA ASN A 368 -19.19 21.72 16.14
C ASN A 368 -19.72 22.27 14.80
N LYS A 369 -19.56 21.55 13.69
CA LYS A 369 -20.11 21.92 12.37
C LYS A 369 -21.63 21.73 12.35
N GLU A 370 -22.13 20.61 12.84
CA GLU A 370 -23.56 20.32 12.99
C GLU A 370 -24.24 21.35 13.90
N PHE A 371 -23.63 21.68 15.04
CA PHE A 371 -24.10 22.72 15.95
C PHE A 371 -24.23 24.08 15.26
N SER A 372 -23.19 24.49 14.54
CA SER A 372 -23.17 25.75 13.78
C SER A 372 -24.24 25.77 12.69
N GLN A 373 -24.42 24.67 11.96
CA GLN A 373 -25.42 24.54 10.89
C GLN A 373 -26.84 24.61 11.44
N CYS A 374 -27.15 23.89 12.53
CA CYS A 374 -28.46 23.94 13.16
C CYS A 374 -28.75 25.34 13.75
N SER A 375 -27.76 26.02 14.33
CA SER A 375 -27.97 27.37 14.88
C SER A 375 -28.27 28.41 13.78
N VAL A 376 -27.61 28.31 12.62
CA VAL A 376 -27.91 29.16 11.45
C VAL A 376 -29.28 28.82 10.87
N LEU A 377 -29.60 27.53 10.74
CA LEU A 377 -30.90 27.06 10.24
C LEU A 377 -32.05 27.57 11.14
N PHE A 378 -31.92 27.52 12.47
CA PHE A 378 -32.91 28.08 13.38
C PHE A 378 -32.98 29.61 13.32
N ALA A 379 -31.86 30.31 13.17
CA ALA A 379 -31.85 31.76 13.00
C ALA A 379 -32.61 32.18 11.72
N GLU A 380 -32.38 31.50 10.59
CA GLU A 380 -33.04 31.80 9.31
C GLU A 380 -34.50 31.31 9.27
N ALA A 381 -34.78 30.06 9.64
CA ALA A 381 -36.11 29.45 9.54
C ALA A 381 -37.12 30.04 10.52
N LEU A 382 -36.69 30.35 11.75
CA LEU A 382 -37.53 30.90 12.81
C LEU A 382 -37.35 32.40 12.98
N ASN A 383 -36.52 33.07 12.16
CA ASN A 383 -36.24 34.51 12.19
C ASN A 383 -35.81 35.00 13.58
N LEU A 384 -34.78 34.36 14.13
CA LEU A 384 -34.27 34.56 15.50
C LEU A 384 -32.91 35.26 15.50
N GLU A 385 -32.56 35.88 16.63
CA GLU A 385 -31.18 36.26 16.89
C GLU A 385 -30.30 35.00 17.04
N GLU A 386 -29.08 35.05 16.50
CA GLU A 386 -28.14 33.92 16.43
C GLU A 386 -27.90 33.24 17.79
N ILE A 387 -27.88 34.03 18.87
CA ILE A 387 -27.72 33.57 20.26
C ILE A 387 -28.89 32.65 20.67
N MET A 388 -30.13 32.98 20.31
CA MET A 388 -31.30 32.15 20.61
C MET A 388 -31.31 30.86 19.78
N GLY A 389 -30.80 30.91 18.54
CA GLY A 389 -30.56 29.72 17.71
C GLY A 389 -29.54 28.77 18.35
N GLN A 390 -28.42 29.30 18.84
CA GLN A 390 -27.40 28.51 19.55
C GLN A 390 -27.92 27.90 20.86
N LEU A 391 -28.80 28.62 21.59
CA LEU A 391 -29.43 28.13 22.81
C LEU A 391 -30.34 26.93 22.55
N LEU A 392 -31.17 26.98 21.49
CA LEU A 392 -31.99 25.83 21.07
C LEU A 392 -31.15 24.59 20.75
N VAL A 393 -30.04 24.74 20.02
CA VAL A 393 -29.16 23.60 19.73
C VAL A 393 -28.47 23.07 21.01
N THR A 394 -28.19 23.94 21.98
CA THR A 394 -27.57 23.55 23.27
C THR A 394 -28.50 22.69 24.12
N GLU A 395 -29.81 22.96 24.09
CA GLU A 395 -30.84 22.13 24.72
C GLU A 395 -31.18 20.84 23.93
N GLY A 396 -30.51 20.60 22.80
CA GLY A 396 -30.61 19.36 22.03
C GLY A 396 -31.61 19.37 20.88
N PHE A 397 -32.19 20.52 20.50
CA PHE A 397 -33.03 20.62 19.32
C PHE A 397 -32.19 20.50 18.04
N SER A 398 -32.55 19.57 17.16
CA SER A 398 -31.81 19.24 15.92
C SER A 398 -32.53 19.69 14.65
N SER A 399 -33.87 19.76 14.68
CA SER A 399 -34.72 20.12 13.55
C SER A 399 -35.80 21.14 13.94
N VAL A 400 -36.39 21.80 12.93
CA VAL A 400 -37.56 22.69 13.15
C VAL A 400 -38.82 21.88 13.51
N GLU A 401 -38.86 20.61 13.12
CA GLU A 401 -39.94 19.69 13.50
C GLU A 401 -39.89 19.37 15.00
N ASP A 402 -38.70 19.20 15.58
CA ASP A 402 -38.50 18.98 17.03
C ASP A 402 -39.16 20.10 17.85
N ILE A 403 -38.95 21.36 17.43
CA ILE A 403 -39.50 22.58 18.05
C ILE A 403 -41.02 22.66 17.86
N SER A 404 -41.55 22.17 16.74
CA SER A 404 -43.00 22.10 16.47
C SER A 404 -43.72 20.98 17.21
N ASN A 405 -43.02 19.90 17.58
CA ASN A 405 -43.57 18.74 18.29
C ASN A 405 -43.43 18.86 19.81
N THR A 406 -42.43 19.59 20.30
CA THR A 406 -42.20 19.82 21.73
C THR A 406 -43.24 20.76 22.34
N SER A 407 -43.62 20.54 23.60
CA SER A 407 -44.66 21.35 24.24
C SER A 407 -44.14 22.76 24.58
N ILE A 408 -45.05 23.72 24.54
CA ILE A 408 -44.80 25.13 24.89
C ILE A 408 -44.21 25.28 26.31
N LYS A 409 -44.50 24.34 27.23
CA LYS A 409 -43.98 24.34 28.60
C LYS A 409 -42.53 23.90 28.71
N GLU A 410 -42.10 22.97 27.86
CA GLU A 410 -40.70 22.54 27.78
C GLU A 410 -39.86 23.62 27.11
N LEU A 411 -40.36 24.20 26.00
CA LEU A 411 -39.75 25.37 25.35
C LEU A 411 -39.65 26.60 26.29
N ALA A 412 -40.61 26.78 27.21
CA ALA A 412 -40.58 27.84 28.23
C ALA A 412 -39.77 27.46 29.50
N SER A 413 -39.11 26.30 29.53
CA SER A 413 -38.18 25.92 30.60
C SER A 413 -36.71 26.22 30.27
N ILE A 414 -36.43 26.55 29.01
CA ILE A 414 -35.11 26.92 28.50
C ILE A 414 -34.68 28.28 29.07
N GLU A 415 -33.41 28.40 29.51
CA GLU A 415 -32.91 29.64 30.11
C GLU A 415 -32.95 30.81 29.11
N GLY A 416 -33.80 31.81 29.40
CA GLY A 416 -34.05 32.98 28.54
C GLY A 416 -35.37 32.96 27.77
N PHE A 417 -36.15 31.87 27.82
CA PHE A 417 -37.38 31.70 27.04
C PHE A 417 -38.61 31.81 27.96
N ASN A 418 -39.42 32.86 27.78
CA ASN A 418 -40.70 33.02 28.48
C ASN A 418 -41.83 32.28 27.75
N GLU A 419 -42.97 32.03 28.41
CA GLU A 419 -44.15 31.39 27.78
C GLU A 419 -44.60 32.10 26.48
N ASP A 420 -44.55 33.44 26.42
CA ASP A 420 -44.86 34.20 25.20
C ASP A 420 -43.89 33.89 24.05
N ILE A 421 -42.58 33.78 24.35
CA ILE A 421 -41.52 33.49 23.38
C ILE A 421 -41.62 32.05 22.90
N ALA A 422 -41.87 31.10 23.80
CA ALA A 422 -42.12 29.69 23.48
C ALA A 422 -43.36 29.52 22.59
N ASN A 423 -44.46 30.23 22.88
CA ASN A 423 -45.62 30.28 22.00
C ASN A 423 -45.28 30.86 20.62
N GLU A 424 -44.52 31.96 20.55
CA GLU A 424 -44.16 32.57 19.27
C GLU A 424 -43.28 31.63 18.43
N LEU A 425 -42.25 31.01 19.03
CA LEU A 425 -41.37 30.02 18.40
C LEU A 425 -42.15 28.84 17.82
N HIS A 426 -43.01 28.23 18.64
CA HIS A 426 -43.82 27.08 18.24
C HIS A 426 -44.78 27.44 17.09
N ASN A 427 -45.34 28.66 17.08
CA ASN A 427 -46.14 29.17 15.96
C ASN A 427 -45.29 29.46 14.71
N ARG A 428 -44.07 30.02 14.85
CA ARG A 428 -43.16 30.27 13.73
C ARG A 428 -42.70 28.95 13.08
N ALA A 429 -42.36 27.93 13.88
CA ALA A 429 -42.01 26.59 13.40
C ALA A 429 -43.18 25.94 12.63
N ASN A 430 -44.38 25.95 13.21
CA ASN A 430 -45.59 25.45 12.55
C ASN A 430 -45.93 26.20 11.24
N ASN A 431 -45.60 27.48 11.13
CA ASN A 431 -45.81 28.26 9.90
C ASN A 431 -44.71 28.03 8.85
N TYR A 432 -43.46 27.84 9.27
CA TYR A 432 -42.35 27.45 8.40
C TYR A 432 -42.63 26.11 7.73
N LEU A 433 -42.97 25.09 8.52
CA LEU A 433 -43.26 23.73 8.03
C LEU A 433 -44.47 23.70 7.07
N LYS A 434 -45.50 24.51 7.32
CA LYS A 434 -46.62 24.68 6.37
C LYS A 434 -46.15 25.29 5.05
N ALA A 435 -45.39 26.39 5.08
CA ALA A 435 -44.88 27.04 3.88
C ALA A 435 -43.86 26.18 3.10
N GLU A 436 -43.11 25.31 3.77
CA GLU A 436 -42.26 24.30 3.12
C GLU A 436 -43.10 23.21 2.45
N ASN A 437 -44.10 22.68 3.16
CA ASN A 437 -45.01 21.66 2.65
C ASN A 437 -45.84 22.15 1.45
N ASP A 438 -46.35 23.39 1.49
CA ASP A 438 -47.05 24.01 0.36
C ASP A 438 -46.15 24.10 -0.88
N ARG A 439 -44.87 24.49 -0.72
CA ARG A 439 -43.88 24.51 -1.81
C ARG A 439 -43.60 23.12 -2.39
N LYS A 440 -43.41 22.11 -1.52
CA LYS A 440 -43.23 20.71 -1.95
C LYS A 440 -44.45 20.19 -2.72
N ILE A 441 -45.67 20.61 -2.34
CA ILE A 441 -46.91 20.27 -3.05
C ILE A 441 -46.98 20.98 -4.41
N GLU A 442 -46.57 22.25 -4.53
CA GLU A 442 -46.43 22.92 -5.83
C GLU A 442 -45.37 22.23 -6.72
N GLU A 443 -44.24 21.78 -6.16
CA GLU A 443 -43.23 21.02 -6.89
C GLU A 443 -43.78 19.69 -7.44
N LEU A 444 -44.54 18.94 -6.63
CA LEU A 444 -45.23 17.71 -7.05
C LEU A 444 -46.22 17.95 -8.22
N LYS A 445 -47.00 19.03 -8.17
CA LYS A 445 -47.89 19.43 -9.28
C LYS A 445 -47.11 19.79 -10.54
N ASN A 446 -45.99 20.51 -10.42
CA ASN A 446 -45.11 20.84 -11.55
C ASN A 446 -44.42 19.59 -12.15
N LEU A 447 -44.18 18.56 -11.35
CA LEU A 447 -43.68 17.26 -11.81
C LEU A 447 -44.76 16.39 -12.49
N GLY A 448 -46.02 16.84 -12.50
CA GLY A 448 -47.13 16.18 -13.18
C GLY A 448 -47.77 15.02 -12.41
N MET A 449 -47.78 15.09 -11.06
CA MET A 449 -48.57 14.19 -10.22
C MET A 449 -50.03 14.65 -10.16
N GLU A 450 -50.97 13.70 -10.21
CA GLU A 450 -52.41 14.00 -10.18
C GLU A 450 -52.89 14.43 -8.78
N ASP A 451 -53.91 15.29 -8.73
CA ASP A 451 -54.47 15.81 -7.48
C ASP A 451 -54.99 14.70 -6.56
N ASP A 452 -55.51 13.60 -7.11
CA ASP A 452 -55.99 12.46 -6.32
C ASP A 452 -54.84 11.72 -5.60
N VAL A 453 -53.65 11.63 -6.21
CA VAL A 453 -52.44 11.10 -5.55
C VAL A 453 -51.89 12.08 -4.52
N ILE A 454 -51.99 13.39 -4.77
CA ILE A 454 -51.63 14.44 -3.82
C ILE A 454 -52.57 14.42 -2.59
N ASN A 455 -53.83 14.01 -2.76
CA ASN A 455 -54.82 13.90 -1.69
C ASN A 455 -54.70 12.62 -0.83
N LEU A 456 -53.93 11.60 -1.25
CA LEU A 456 -53.71 10.38 -0.46
C LEU A 456 -53.08 10.65 0.91
N ALA A 457 -53.34 9.78 1.88
CA ALA A 457 -52.80 9.81 3.25
C ALA A 457 -51.31 9.40 3.37
N LEU A 458 -50.47 9.89 2.46
CA LEU A 458 -49.01 9.73 2.45
C LEU A 458 -48.30 11.03 2.84
N SER A 459 -47.15 10.91 3.51
CA SER A 459 -46.26 12.05 3.75
C SER A 459 -45.77 12.65 2.42
N ILE A 460 -45.37 13.93 2.46
CA ILE A 460 -45.00 14.67 1.26
C ILE A 460 -43.69 14.13 0.66
N ASP A 461 -42.72 13.73 1.49
CA ASP A 461 -41.47 13.14 1.02
C ASP A 461 -41.69 11.72 0.43
N ASN A 462 -42.69 10.98 0.91
CA ASN A 462 -43.15 9.74 0.29
C ASN A 462 -43.82 9.98 -1.09
N LYS A 463 -44.60 11.07 -1.23
CA LYS A 463 -45.13 11.49 -2.55
C LYS A 463 -44.00 11.91 -3.50
N ILE A 464 -42.95 12.56 -2.99
CA ILE A 464 -41.75 12.89 -3.76
C ILE A 464 -40.98 11.61 -4.18
N ALA A 465 -40.91 10.59 -3.32
CA ALA A 465 -40.33 9.29 -3.68
C ALA A 465 -41.11 8.60 -4.82
N LEU A 466 -42.44 8.54 -4.74
CA LEU A 466 -43.29 8.01 -5.82
C LEU A 466 -43.09 8.79 -7.14
N SER A 467 -43.09 10.12 -7.09
CA SER A 467 -42.86 10.98 -8.27
C SER A 467 -41.50 10.74 -8.92
N LYS A 468 -40.43 10.55 -8.14
CA LYS A 468 -39.08 10.18 -8.61
C LYS A 468 -39.03 8.81 -9.29
N HIS A 469 -39.90 7.89 -8.90
CA HIS A 469 -40.08 6.58 -9.53
C HIS A 469 -41.11 6.58 -10.68
N ASN A 470 -41.53 7.76 -11.17
CA ASN A 470 -42.53 7.96 -12.23
C ASN A 470 -43.96 7.47 -11.90
N ILE A 471 -44.27 7.21 -10.62
CA ILE A 471 -45.62 6.87 -10.16
C ILE A 471 -46.37 8.19 -9.91
N LYS A 472 -47.41 8.47 -10.70
CA LYS A 472 -48.03 9.82 -10.77
C LYS A 472 -49.56 9.82 -10.75
N THR A 473 -50.17 8.71 -11.11
CA THR A 473 -51.61 8.46 -11.13
C THR A 473 -52.03 7.43 -10.07
N LEU A 474 -53.32 7.31 -9.79
CA LEU A 474 -53.82 6.20 -8.95
C LEU A 474 -53.70 4.83 -9.64
N GLU A 475 -53.73 4.76 -10.98
CA GLU A 475 -53.51 3.52 -11.73
C GLU A 475 -52.06 3.01 -11.54
N ASP A 476 -51.05 3.91 -11.57
CA ASP A 476 -49.65 3.56 -11.30
C ASP A 476 -49.43 2.98 -9.89
N ILE A 477 -50.23 3.41 -8.90
CA ILE A 477 -50.16 2.90 -7.52
C ILE A 477 -50.87 1.54 -7.40
N ALA A 478 -51.99 1.36 -8.10
CA ALA A 478 -52.79 0.14 -8.04
C ALA A 478 -52.10 -1.09 -8.66
N ASP A 479 -51.22 -0.89 -9.65
CA ASP A 479 -50.45 -1.94 -10.34
C ASP A 479 -49.16 -2.39 -9.60
N LEU A 480 -48.72 -1.67 -8.56
CA LEU A 480 -47.53 -2.03 -7.76
C LEU A 480 -47.81 -3.19 -6.81
N SER A 481 -46.84 -4.09 -6.62
CA SER A 481 -46.90 -5.00 -5.48
C SER A 481 -46.61 -4.27 -4.16
N ASN A 482 -47.19 -4.76 -3.07
CA ASN A 482 -46.98 -4.21 -1.71
C ASN A 482 -45.48 -4.19 -1.35
N TYR A 483 -44.68 -5.12 -1.88
CA TYR A 483 -43.23 -5.15 -1.73
C TYR A 483 -42.54 -4.00 -2.49
N GLU A 484 -42.91 -3.76 -3.75
CA GLU A 484 -42.34 -2.68 -4.56
C GLU A 484 -42.72 -1.30 -3.98
N PHE A 485 -44.00 -1.10 -3.64
CA PHE A 485 -44.48 0.12 -3.00
C PHE A 485 -43.77 0.38 -1.65
N CYS A 486 -43.69 -0.63 -0.77
CA CYS A 486 -42.91 -0.52 0.47
C CYS A 486 -41.42 -0.24 0.20
N SER A 487 -40.81 -0.84 -0.84
CA SER A 487 -39.39 -0.62 -1.14
C SER A 487 -39.11 0.83 -1.54
N ILE A 488 -40.00 1.44 -2.34
CA ILE A 488 -39.90 2.84 -2.76
C ILE A 488 -40.05 3.77 -1.55
N LEU A 489 -41.07 3.55 -0.72
CA LEU A 489 -41.31 4.38 0.48
C LEU A 489 -40.30 4.16 1.62
N SER A 490 -39.64 2.99 1.67
CA SER A 490 -38.58 2.71 2.65
C SER A 490 -37.29 3.52 2.44
N SER A 491 -37.18 4.26 1.33
CA SER A 491 -36.06 5.15 1.04
C SER A 491 -36.13 6.53 1.72
N SER A 492 -37.27 6.86 2.36
CA SER A 492 -37.59 8.24 2.78
C SER A 492 -38.12 8.40 4.21
N THR A 493 -38.21 7.35 5.04
CA THR A 493 -38.81 7.46 6.40
C THR A 493 -38.16 6.60 7.49
N ASN A 494 -37.97 7.19 8.68
CA ASN A 494 -37.26 6.62 9.82
C ASN A 494 -38.10 5.69 10.73
N ASN A 495 -39.26 5.18 10.26
CA ASN A 495 -40.18 4.40 11.10
C ASN A 495 -40.78 3.23 10.30
N LYS A 496 -40.11 2.06 10.34
CA LYS A 496 -40.34 0.95 9.41
C LYS A 496 -41.52 0.04 9.77
N ASP A 497 -41.90 -0.07 11.03
CA ASP A 497 -42.82 -1.13 11.48
C ASP A 497 -44.31 -0.87 11.21
N ASN A 498 -44.73 0.40 11.08
CA ASN A 498 -46.12 0.77 10.75
C ASN A 498 -46.40 0.89 9.23
N LEU A 499 -45.38 0.73 8.38
CA LEU A 499 -45.49 1.01 6.94
C LEU A 499 -46.25 -0.06 6.14
N LYS A 500 -46.30 -1.32 6.62
CA LYS A 500 -46.96 -2.41 5.89
C LYS A 500 -48.49 -2.32 5.97
N ASP A 501 -49.03 -2.21 7.18
CA ASP A 501 -50.48 -2.11 7.40
C ASP A 501 -51.07 -0.85 6.71
N THR A 502 -50.29 0.23 6.60
CA THR A 502 -50.67 1.45 5.85
C THR A 502 -50.51 1.31 4.34
N ALA A 503 -49.44 0.68 3.84
CA ALA A 503 -49.28 0.38 2.41
C ALA A 503 -50.41 -0.51 1.88
N ASP A 504 -50.76 -1.58 2.60
CA ASP A 504 -51.86 -2.48 2.25
C ASP A 504 -53.20 -1.72 2.16
N LEU A 505 -53.45 -0.76 3.07
CA LEU A 505 -54.64 0.10 3.02
C LEU A 505 -54.66 1.00 1.79
N ILE A 506 -53.55 1.68 1.48
CA ILE A 506 -53.45 2.67 0.39
C ILE A 506 -53.50 2.00 -0.99
N ILE A 507 -52.88 0.84 -1.16
CA ILE A 507 -52.97 0.05 -2.40
C ILE A 507 -54.40 -0.45 -2.62
N ILE A 508 -55.08 -0.90 -1.55
CA ILE A 508 -56.49 -1.29 -1.63
C ILE A 508 -57.38 -0.08 -1.95
N GLU A 509 -57.12 1.10 -1.38
CA GLU A 509 -57.87 2.33 -1.68
C GLU A 509 -57.71 2.76 -3.16
N ALA A 510 -56.49 2.72 -3.71
CA ALA A 510 -56.24 2.98 -5.13
C ALA A 510 -56.92 1.94 -6.05
N GLN A 511 -56.90 0.65 -5.67
CA GLN A 511 -57.59 -0.42 -6.40
C GLN A 511 -59.12 -0.31 -6.30
N GLU A 512 -59.67 0.12 -5.15
CA GLU A 512 -61.11 0.39 -4.98
C GLU A 512 -61.54 1.60 -5.85
N TYR A 513 -60.74 2.67 -5.93
CA TYR A 513 -60.98 3.79 -6.85
C TYR A 513 -60.98 3.34 -8.34
N SER A 514 -59.99 2.55 -8.75
CA SER A 514 -59.89 2.01 -10.12
C SER A 514 -61.09 1.10 -10.50
N LEU A 515 -61.74 0.48 -9.52
CA LEU A 515 -62.90 -0.40 -9.72
C LEU A 515 -64.24 0.33 -9.94
N PHE A 516 -64.33 1.64 -9.68
CA PHE A 516 -65.57 2.42 -9.80
C PHE A 516 -65.77 3.15 -11.15
N ASP A 517 -64.84 3.04 -12.10
CA ASP A 517 -65.03 3.53 -13.48
C ASP A 517 -66.08 2.68 -14.22
N GLU A 518 -67.35 3.10 -14.15
CA GLU A 518 -68.51 2.43 -14.77
C GLU A 518 -68.33 2.16 -16.28
N SER A 519 -67.45 2.91 -16.97
CA SER A 519 -67.27 2.84 -18.42
C SER A 519 -66.77 1.47 -18.93
N LYS A 520 -66.10 0.68 -18.07
CA LYS A 520 -65.40 -0.56 -18.47
C LYS A 520 -66.09 -1.86 -18.02
N LEU A 521 -67.23 -1.81 -17.31
CA LEU A 521 -67.83 -3.02 -16.70
C LEU A 521 -68.38 -4.06 -17.72
N GLY A 522 -68.56 -3.67 -18.98
CA GLY A 522 -69.19 -4.49 -20.03
C GLY A 522 -68.28 -5.47 -20.80
N SER A 523 -66.96 -5.45 -20.59
CA SER A 523 -65.98 -6.15 -21.46
C SER A 523 -65.40 -7.46 -20.89
N LEU A 524 -65.54 -7.71 -19.59
CA LEU A 524 -64.91 -8.82 -18.87
C LEU A 524 -65.79 -10.08 -18.79
N THR A 525 -65.17 -11.27 -18.75
CA THR A 525 -65.91 -12.52 -18.67
C THR A 525 -66.40 -12.82 -17.25
N LYS A 526 -67.49 -13.60 -17.13
CA LYS A 526 -68.05 -13.99 -15.83
C LYS A 526 -67.06 -14.70 -14.90
N LYS A 527 -66.00 -15.35 -15.42
CA LYS A 527 -64.96 -15.97 -14.59
C LYS A 527 -64.07 -14.92 -13.92
N GLU A 528 -63.68 -13.89 -14.65
CA GLU A 528 -62.83 -12.80 -14.14
C GLU A 528 -63.59 -11.92 -13.14
N GLN A 529 -64.87 -11.66 -13.43
CA GLN A 529 -65.78 -10.99 -12.48
C GLN A 529 -65.88 -11.77 -11.15
N ILE A 530 -66.11 -13.09 -11.21
CA ILE A 530 -66.18 -13.93 -10.00
C ILE A 530 -64.83 -14.00 -9.27
N SER A 531 -63.69 -14.06 -9.97
CA SER A 531 -62.39 -14.07 -9.31
C SER A 531 -62.07 -12.76 -8.59
N ARG A 532 -62.46 -11.61 -9.16
CA ARG A 532 -62.29 -10.29 -8.53
C ARG A 532 -63.23 -10.11 -7.32
N ILE A 533 -64.49 -10.52 -7.41
CA ILE A 533 -65.43 -10.50 -6.27
C ILE A 533 -64.89 -11.34 -5.10
N ASN A 534 -64.38 -12.55 -5.38
CA ASN A 534 -63.78 -13.40 -4.35
C ASN A 534 -62.51 -12.80 -3.74
N ALA A 535 -61.71 -12.04 -4.50
CA ALA A 535 -60.53 -11.34 -3.97
C ALA A 535 -60.93 -10.25 -2.97
N VAL A 536 -61.92 -9.41 -3.29
CA VAL A 536 -62.44 -8.36 -2.40
C VAL A 536 -63.06 -8.94 -1.12
N GLN A 537 -63.79 -10.07 -1.23
CA GLN A 537 -64.32 -10.78 -0.06
C GLN A 537 -63.21 -11.36 0.85
N ASN A 538 -62.09 -11.82 0.28
CA ASN A 538 -60.95 -12.29 1.07
C ASN A 538 -60.18 -11.12 1.72
N ALA A 539 -60.02 -9.99 1.03
CA ALA A 539 -59.36 -8.80 1.57
C ALA A 539 -60.13 -8.17 2.74
N THR A 540 -61.46 -8.10 2.64
CA THR A 540 -62.32 -7.61 3.74
C THR A 540 -62.29 -8.53 4.96
N LEU A 541 -62.28 -9.86 4.77
CA LEU A 541 -62.07 -10.83 5.85
C LEU A 541 -60.69 -10.73 6.53
N LEU A 542 -59.66 -10.28 5.81
CA LEU A 542 -58.33 -10.02 6.37
C LEU A 542 -58.31 -8.72 7.20
N LYS A 543 -58.95 -7.64 6.73
CA LYS A 543 -59.10 -6.39 7.51
C LYS A 543 -59.81 -6.63 8.86
N GLU A 544 -60.92 -7.40 8.87
CA GLU A 544 -61.60 -7.79 10.12
C GLU A 544 -60.72 -8.60 11.09
N ARG A 545 -59.78 -9.40 10.55
CA ARG A 545 -58.93 -10.27 11.35
C ARG A 545 -57.81 -9.47 12.02
N ASN A 546 -57.12 -8.61 11.27
CA ASN A 546 -55.99 -7.85 11.79
C ASN A 546 -56.43 -6.90 12.92
N GLN A 547 -57.62 -6.30 12.83
CA GLN A 547 -58.20 -5.48 13.91
C GLN A 547 -58.37 -6.28 15.23
N ARG A 548 -58.87 -7.52 15.16
CA ARG A 548 -59.01 -8.40 16.34
C ARG A 548 -57.64 -8.80 16.92
N GLU A 549 -56.65 -9.06 16.06
CA GLU A 549 -55.29 -9.39 16.50
C GLU A 549 -54.54 -8.17 17.10
N GLN A 550 -54.89 -6.93 16.72
CA GLN A 550 -54.43 -5.70 17.38
C GLN A 550 -55.12 -5.46 18.75
N GLU A 551 -56.45 -5.61 18.83
CA GLU A 551 -57.18 -5.53 20.11
C GLU A 551 -56.70 -6.56 21.16
N GLU A 552 -56.16 -7.68 20.72
CA GLU A 552 -55.58 -8.73 21.58
C GLU A 552 -54.13 -8.47 22.01
N LYS A 553 -53.41 -7.53 21.38
CA LYS A 553 -52.05 -7.12 21.81
C LYS A 553 -52.11 -6.06 22.90
N ILE A 554 -52.93 -5.02 22.70
CA ILE A 554 -53.12 -3.91 23.64
C ILE A 554 -53.50 -4.45 25.04
N LYS A 555 -54.45 -5.39 25.10
CA LYS A 555 -54.89 -6.08 26.34
C LYS A 555 -53.81 -6.95 27.03
N LYS A 556 -52.69 -7.25 26.36
CA LYS A 556 -51.55 -7.98 26.93
C LYS A 556 -50.47 -7.01 27.42
N GLU A 557 -50.26 -5.91 26.72
CA GLU A 557 -49.31 -4.86 27.11
C GLU A 557 -49.77 -4.12 28.37
N GLU A 558 -51.06 -3.79 28.47
CA GLU A 558 -51.69 -3.27 29.71
C GLU A 558 -51.49 -4.21 30.93
N SER A 559 -51.37 -5.52 30.70
CA SER A 559 -51.25 -6.53 31.78
C SER A 559 -49.83 -6.74 32.31
N ASN A 560 -48.80 -6.23 31.61
CA ASN A 560 -47.40 -6.41 32.00
C ASN A 560 -46.83 -5.22 32.80
N GLN A 561 -47.40 -4.02 32.68
CA GLN A 561 -46.85 -2.81 33.31
C GLN A 561 -47.07 -2.71 34.83
N GLU A 562 -47.93 -3.53 35.44
CA GLU A 562 -48.16 -3.52 36.90
C GLU A 562 -47.10 -4.31 37.72
N VAL A 563 -46.11 -4.96 37.08
CA VAL A 563 -45.28 -5.99 37.73
C VAL A 563 -43.84 -5.57 38.06
N GLU A 564 -43.22 -4.69 37.28
CA GLU A 564 -41.77 -4.40 37.44
C GLU A 564 -41.46 -3.29 38.47
N ASP A 565 -42.46 -2.54 38.92
CA ASP A 565 -42.29 -1.41 39.85
C ASP A 565 -42.18 -1.86 41.33
N LYS A 566 -41.18 -2.74 41.61
CA LYS A 566 -40.58 -3.06 42.93
C LYS A 566 -39.28 -3.89 42.84
N ASN A 567 -38.16 -3.23 43.20
CA ASN A 567 -37.08 -3.66 44.11
C ASN A 567 -35.64 -3.56 43.55
N GLU A 568 -34.97 -2.44 43.83
CA GLU A 568 -33.53 -2.44 44.09
C GLU A 568 -33.24 -2.37 45.59
N SER A 569 -32.21 -3.08 46.08
CA SER A 569 -31.18 -2.62 47.04
C SER A 569 -30.46 -3.75 47.83
N HIS A 570 -29.27 -3.42 48.37
CA HIS A 570 -28.53 -4.05 49.49
C HIS A 570 -27.58 -5.26 49.32
N SER A 571 -26.32 -4.94 48.99
CA SER A 571 -25.08 -5.14 49.80
C SER A 571 -24.59 -6.51 50.35
N VAL A 572 -23.42 -6.97 49.83
CA VAL A 572 -22.13 -7.37 50.49
C VAL A 572 -22.08 -7.71 52.02
N PRO A 573 -21.16 -8.59 52.53
CA PRO A 573 -20.73 -9.97 52.14
C PRO A 573 -20.53 -10.95 53.37
N LYS A 574 -19.81 -12.09 53.15
CA LYS A 574 -18.92 -12.91 54.05
C LYS A 574 -19.34 -14.32 54.56
N GLU A 575 -18.50 -15.31 54.18
CA GLU A 575 -17.78 -16.32 55.02
C GLU A 575 -18.44 -17.58 55.69
N ILE A 576 -17.79 -18.74 55.43
CA ILE A 576 -17.22 -19.74 56.41
C ILE A 576 -17.95 -21.08 56.76
N ASN A 577 -17.23 -22.19 56.48
CA ASN A 577 -17.13 -23.52 57.17
C ASN A 577 -18.31 -24.53 57.22
N LYS A 578 -18.14 -25.79 56.73
CA LYS A 578 -17.71 -27.07 57.39
C LYS A 578 -18.91 -28.01 57.68
N GLU A 579 -18.84 -29.34 57.86
CA GLU A 579 -17.82 -30.43 57.85
C GLU A 579 -18.56 -31.75 57.45
N VAL A 580 -17.96 -32.88 57.02
CA VAL A 580 -17.49 -34.06 57.82
C VAL A 580 -17.13 -35.17 56.78
N LEU A 581 -15.87 -35.65 56.67
CA LEU A 581 -15.35 -37.01 57.04
C LEU A 581 -16.21 -38.26 56.67
N SER A 582 -15.70 -39.44 56.26
CA SER A 582 -14.35 -40.08 56.23
C SER A 582 -14.33 -41.21 55.15
N ASN A 583 -13.24 -41.89 54.71
CA ASN A 583 -12.25 -42.69 55.47
C ASN A 583 -11.07 -43.19 54.59
N THR A 584 -9.83 -43.23 55.15
CA THR A 584 -8.71 -44.22 54.99
C THR A 584 -8.36 -44.90 53.62
N ASN A 585 -7.10 -45.18 53.23
CA ASN A 585 -5.81 -45.22 53.96
C ASN A 585 -4.56 -45.30 53.03
N SER A 586 -3.40 -44.77 53.48
CA SER A 586 -1.98 -45.12 53.07
C SER A 586 -1.55 -44.93 51.60
N VAL A 587 -0.31 -44.58 51.18
CA VAL A 587 1.04 -44.46 51.80
C VAL A 587 1.68 -43.16 51.21
N GLU A 588 2.09 -42.14 51.99
CA GLU A 588 3.47 -41.83 52.47
C GLU A 588 4.62 -41.87 51.41
N GLN A 589 5.60 -40.96 51.36
CA GLN A 589 5.90 -39.73 52.14
C GLN A 589 6.84 -38.76 51.34
N LYS A 590 6.66 -37.44 51.54
CA LYS A 590 7.63 -36.31 51.70
C LYS A 590 9.00 -36.32 50.94
N GLU A 591 9.31 -35.30 50.13
CA GLU A 591 9.93 -33.98 50.50
C GLU A 591 11.36 -34.10 51.07
N ASP A 592 12.41 -33.59 50.38
CA ASP A 592 13.03 -32.27 50.71
C ASP A 592 14.17 -31.89 49.71
N SER A 593 15.01 -30.89 50.04
CA SER A 593 15.92 -30.14 49.13
C SER A 593 17.42 -30.11 49.55
N ILE A 594 18.27 -29.37 48.79
CA ILE A 594 19.63 -28.85 49.10
C ILE A 594 20.90 -29.62 48.58
N GLU A 595 21.59 -28.96 47.63
CA GLU A 595 23.05 -28.74 47.38
C GLU A 595 24.19 -29.81 47.24
N TYR A 596 25.12 -29.45 46.32
CA TYR A 596 26.60 -29.57 46.24
C TYR A 596 27.43 -30.90 46.10
N GLU A 597 28.38 -30.82 45.14
CA GLU A 597 29.76 -31.38 45.02
C GLU A 597 30.12 -32.88 44.73
N ASN A 598 30.73 -33.06 43.54
CA ASN A 598 32.04 -33.71 43.24
C ASN A 598 32.59 -34.93 44.03
N ASN A 599 32.82 -36.09 43.36
CA ASN A 599 34.16 -36.49 42.85
C ASN A 599 34.33 -37.92 42.23
N ASP A 600 34.74 -37.97 40.95
CA ASP A 600 35.99 -38.59 40.42
C ASP A 600 36.29 -40.13 40.30
N LYS A 601 36.99 -40.44 39.18
CA LYS A 601 37.99 -41.52 38.86
C LYS A 601 37.65 -42.95 38.34
N LYS A 602 38.21 -43.22 37.13
CA LYS A 602 38.96 -44.42 36.64
C LYS A 602 38.17 -45.68 36.16
N SER A 603 38.66 -46.52 35.20
CA SER A 603 39.80 -46.40 34.23
C SER A 603 39.96 -47.56 33.21
N PHE A 604 40.38 -47.23 31.96
CA PHE A 604 41.14 -48.06 30.97
C PHE A 604 40.51 -49.41 30.47
N LYS A 605 40.93 -50.04 29.35
CA LYS A 605 42.19 -49.97 28.56
C LYS A 605 41.95 -49.88 27.03
N ALA A 606 42.99 -50.02 26.17
CA ALA A 606 42.94 -49.66 24.74
C ALA A 606 43.91 -50.44 23.81
N SER A 607 43.63 -50.44 22.50
CA SER A 607 44.46 -50.88 21.34
C SER A 607 44.32 -49.86 20.19
N LYS A 608 45.38 -49.11 19.81
CA LYS A 608 46.33 -49.39 18.70
C LYS A 608 45.69 -49.37 17.29
N ASP A 609 46.20 -48.66 16.29
CA ASP A 609 47.58 -48.16 16.00
C ASP A 609 47.63 -46.63 15.66
N ILE A 610 48.65 -45.84 16.08
CA ILE A 610 49.93 -45.48 15.39
C ILE A 610 49.71 -44.82 14.00
N TYR A 611 50.14 -43.59 13.66
CA TYR A 611 50.89 -42.44 14.26
C TYR A 611 50.38 -41.16 13.50
N SER A 612 50.57 -39.87 13.83
CA SER A 612 51.45 -39.17 14.80
C SER A 612 50.94 -37.73 15.08
N LYS A 613 50.80 -37.36 16.37
CA LYS A 613 50.96 -36.01 17.00
C LYS A 613 50.11 -34.82 16.46
N HIS A 614 49.21 -34.19 17.24
CA HIS A 614 49.41 -33.32 18.43
C HIS A 614 50.15 -31.99 18.12
N SER A 615 49.81 -30.82 18.71
CA SER A 615 48.80 -30.42 19.71
C SER A 615 48.59 -28.89 19.65
N LYS A 616 47.36 -28.35 19.72
CA LYS A 616 46.54 -28.02 20.91
C LYS A 616 47.07 -26.84 21.79
N LEU A 617 46.28 -25.75 21.82
CA LEU A 617 45.97 -24.84 22.95
C LEU A 617 46.88 -23.67 23.42
N VAL A 618 46.16 -22.62 23.84
CA VAL A 618 46.42 -21.61 24.90
C VAL A 618 47.23 -20.33 24.57
N ILE A 619 46.79 -19.26 25.24
CA ILE A 619 47.16 -17.83 25.12
C ILE A 619 48.36 -17.51 26.01
N THR A 620 49.35 -16.77 25.51
CA THR A 620 49.99 -15.62 26.19
C THR A 620 50.91 -14.83 25.25
N GLN A 621 51.36 -13.65 25.68
CA GLN A 621 52.18 -12.72 24.90
C GLN A 621 53.69 -13.04 25.01
N ALA A 622 54.44 -13.05 23.89
CA ALA A 622 55.85 -12.63 23.80
C ALA A 622 56.39 -12.71 22.35
N ILE A 623 56.67 -11.55 21.75
CA ILE A 623 57.97 -11.07 21.21
C ILE A 623 58.94 -12.06 20.48
N ASP A 624 59.54 -11.53 19.41
CA ASP A 624 60.76 -11.91 18.65
C ASP A 624 60.81 -13.06 17.60
N GLU A 625 60.88 -12.61 16.34
CA GLU A 625 61.97 -12.84 15.35
C GLU A 625 62.65 -14.23 15.15
N ARG A 626 62.18 -14.93 14.09
CA ARG A 626 62.95 -15.32 12.87
C ARG A 626 64.00 -16.47 12.86
N ASN A 627 64.23 -16.93 11.61
CA ASN A 627 65.33 -17.74 11.04
C ASN A 627 65.37 -19.25 11.37
N GLU A 628 65.95 -20.16 10.57
CA GLU A 628 66.31 -20.30 9.12
C GLU A 628 66.51 -21.84 8.90
N TYR A 629 66.53 -22.51 7.73
CA TYR A 629 66.50 -22.17 6.30
C TYR A 629 66.02 -23.40 5.48
N LEU A 630 65.48 -23.22 4.27
CA LEU A 630 65.68 -24.13 3.11
C LEU A 630 65.55 -23.34 1.78
N PRO A 631 66.27 -23.69 0.70
CA PRO A 631 66.70 -22.67 -0.27
C PRO A 631 66.02 -22.70 -1.64
N VAL A 632 65.81 -21.51 -2.22
CA VAL A 632 65.63 -21.28 -3.67
C VAL A 632 66.69 -20.27 -4.14
N PHE A 633 67.18 -20.44 -5.36
CA PHE A 633 68.40 -19.78 -5.87
C PHE A 633 68.32 -18.24 -5.93
N LYS A 634 69.22 -17.57 -5.20
CA LYS A 634 69.60 -16.17 -5.48
C LYS A 634 70.63 -16.13 -6.63
N GLN A 635 70.22 -15.83 -7.85
CA GLN A 635 71.16 -15.33 -8.86
C GLN A 635 71.52 -13.86 -8.55
N LYS A 636 72.79 -13.60 -8.24
CA LYS A 636 73.35 -12.25 -8.31
C LYS A 636 73.79 -11.96 -9.74
N PHE A 637 73.04 -11.14 -10.46
CA PHE A 637 73.63 -10.26 -11.48
C PHE A 637 73.62 -8.84 -10.92
N GLY A 638 74.81 -8.29 -10.67
CA GLY A 638 74.95 -6.97 -10.07
C GLY A 638 74.72 -5.87 -11.10
N ILE A 639 74.07 -4.78 -10.67
CA ILE A 639 74.08 -3.50 -11.40
C ILE A 639 75.50 -2.93 -11.32
N ARG A 640 76.36 -3.40 -12.22
CA ARG A 640 77.75 -2.96 -12.32
C ARG A 640 77.78 -1.74 -13.24
N SER A 641 78.04 -0.57 -12.66
CA SER A 641 78.13 0.70 -13.38
C SER A 641 79.15 0.63 -14.53
N LYS A 642 78.67 0.54 -15.77
CA LYS A 642 79.44 0.88 -16.97
C LYS A 642 78.58 1.73 -17.89
N GLN A 643 79.12 2.87 -18.27
CA GLN A 643 78.48 3.89 -19.09
C GLN A 643 78.03 3.32 -20.43
N SER A 644 76.73 3.37 -20.73
CA SER A 644 76.31 3.56 -22.12
C SER A 644 76.76 4.96 -22.52
N LYS A 645 77.76 5.05 -23.40
CA LYS A 645 78.14 6.34 -23.99
C LYS A 645 76.95 6.83 -24.80
N PHE A 646 76.32 7.92 -24.38
CA PHE A 646 75.47 8.71 -25.27
C PHE A 646 76.35 9.26 -26.40
N THR A 647 76.31 8.58 -27.54
CA THR A 647 76.86 9.11 -28.79
C THR A 647 76.10 10.37 -29.16
N LYS A 648 76.77 11.52 -29.30
CA LYS A 648 76.15 12.73 -29.90
C LYS A 648 75.60 12.33 -31.27
N GLY A 649 74.28 12.29 -31.40
CA GLY A 649 73.61 11.48 -32.43
C GLY A 649 72.26 12.02 -32.87
N LYS A 650 72.24 13.30 -33.26
CA LYS A 650 71.07 14.08 -33.73
C LYS A 650 70.01 14.38 -32.66
N ASN A 651 69.38 15.55 -32.78
CA ASN A 651 68.20 15.90 -32.00
C ASN A 651 67.05 15.02 -32.47
N ILE A 652 66.61 14.10 -31.62
CA ILE A 652 65.37 13.35 -31.82
C ILE A 652 64.25 14.21 -31.22
N SER A 653 63.40 14.79 -32.06
CA SER A 653 62.17 15.41 -31.60
C SER A 653 61.31 14.36 -30.87
N ARG A 654 60.68 14.77 -29.78
CA ARG A 654 59.86 13.90 -28.90
C ARG A 654 58.55 14.62 -28.63
N GLU A 655 57.46 13.87 -28.51
CA GLU A 655 56.22 14.38 -27.93
C GLU A 655 56.40 14.45 -26.41
N VAL A 656 56.40 15.67 -25.86
CA VAL A 656 56.64 15.92 -24.43
C VAL A 656 55.31 16.28 -23.78
N ILE A 657 54.80 15.37 -22.97
CA ILE A 657 53.55 15.54 -22.22
C ILE A 657 53.79 16.45 -21.02
N ILE A 658 53.04 17.55 -20.95
CA ILE A 658 53.15 18.57 -19.90
C ILE A 658 51.80 18.63 -19.13
N PRO A 659 51.77 18.22 -17.85
CA PRO A 659 50.61 18.38 -16.97
C PRO A 659 50.53 19.80 -16.39
N ASP A 660 49.39 20.15 -15.79
CA ASP A 660 49.14 21.51 -15.25
C ASP A 660 49.98 21.91 -14.02
N LYS A 661 50.73 20.97 -13.42
CA LYS A 661 51.80 21.23 -12.44
C LYS A 661 53.02 20.39 -12.82
N ILE A 662 54.16 21.02 -13.13
CA ILE A 662 55.41 20.33 -13.50
C ILE A 662 56.63 20.99 -12.85
N THR A 663 57.59 20.20 -12.38
CA THR A 663 58.89 20.70 -11.89
C THR A 663 59.94 20.74 -12.99
N ILE A 664 60.96 21.59 -12.85
CA ILE A 664 62.08 21.68 -13.82
C ILE A 664 62.78 20.32 -13.99
N ARG A 665 62.94 19.59 -12.88
CA ARG A 665 63.45 18.22 -12.83
C ARG A 665 62.62 17.27 -13.69
N GLU A 666 61.30 17.24 -13.53
CA GLU A 666 60.43 16.40 -14.35
C GLU A 666 60.43 16.81 -15.82
N LEU A 667 60.40 18.11 -16.12
CA LEU A 667 60.45 18.64 -17.49
C LEU A 667 61.73 18.18 -18.21
N SER A 668 62.89 18.33 -17.56
CA SER A 668 64.18 17.86 -18.10
C SER A 668 64.22 16.35 -18.32
N ILE A 669 63.63 15.55 -17.42
CA ILE A 669 63.52 14.09 -17.58
C ILE A 669 62.58 13.70 -18.74
N ARG A 670 61.43 14.37 -18.90
CA ARG A 670 60.47 14.10 -20.00
C ARG A 670 61.03 14.49 -21.37
N MET A 671 61.82 15.55 -21.43
CA MET A 671 62.60 15.92 -22.63
C MET A 671 63.82 15.00 -22.85
N ALA A 672 64.32 14.40 -21.76
CA ALA A 672 65.62 13.73 -21.64
C ALA A 672 66.81 14.63 -22.01
N GLU A 673 66.82 15.82 -21.39
CA GLU A 673 67.87 16.84 -21.38
C GLU A 673 68.48 17.00 -19.98
N ASP A 674 69.66 17.64 -19.86
CA ASP A 674 70.23 17.94 -18.54
C ASP A 674 69.41 19.05 -17.86
N SER A 675 69.02 18.83 -16.59
CA SER A 675 68.31 19.82 -15.77
C SER A 675 69.03 21.17 -15.73
N LYS A 676 70.37 21.21 -15.86
CA LYS A 676 71.15 22.44 -15.96
C LYS A 676 70.91 23.23 -17.25
N ASN A 677 70.66 22.54 -18.37
CA ASN A 677 70.34 23.18 -19.65
C ASN A 677 68.95 23.83 -19.59
N VAL A 678 67.97 23.10 -19.04
CA VAL A 678 66.59 23.59 -18.86
C VAL A 678 66.55 24.77 -17.89
N LEU A 679 67.27 24.70 -16.77
CA LEU A 679 67.38 25.80 -15.80
C LEU A 679 68.04 27.05 -16.39
N LYS A 680 69.04 26.89 -17.27
CA LYS A 680 69.68 28.00 -17.97
C LYS A 680 68.72 28.68 -18.95
N MET A 681 67.97 27.91 -19.74
CA MET A 681 66.96 28.45 -20.66
C MET A 681 65.84 29.16 -19.90
N LEU A 682 65.33 28.61 -18.80
CA LEU A 682 64.35 29.29 -17.94
C LEU A 682 64.82 30.67 -17.48
N LYS A 683 66.08 30.78 -17.05
CA LYS A 683 66.66 32.06 -16.64
C LYS A 683 66.89 33.03 -17.81
N GLU A 684 67.14 32.53 -19.00
CA GLU A 684 67.33 33.35 -20.21
C GLU A 684 66.01 33.86 -20.81
N GLU A 685 64.90 33.17 -20.57
CA GLU A 685 63.56 33.50 -21.10
C GLU A 685 62.68 34.25 -20.10
N VAL A 686 62.68 33.85 -18.82
CA VAL A 686 61.79 34.40 -17.77
C VAL A 686 62.52 35.39 -16.86
N GLY A 687 63.86 35.45 -16.92
CA GLY A 687 64.71 36.35 -16.14
C GLY A 687 64.88 35.99 -14.65
N GLU A 688 63.92 35.26 -14.07
CA GLU A 688 63.94 34.84 -12.66
C GLU A 688 64.88 33.65 -12.38
N SER A 689 65.21 33.44 -11.10
CA SER A 689 66.17 32.44 -10.64
C SER A 689 65.51 31.25 -9.96
N TYR A 690 65.03 30.31 -10.76
CA TYR A 690 64.47 29.03 -10.29
C TYR A 690 65.54 28.05 -9.74
N ARG A 691 65.07 27.02 -9.04
CA ARG A 691 65.81 25.82 -8.58
C ARG A 691 65.23 24.56 -9.21
N VAL A 692 66.01 23.48 -9.22
CA VAL A 692 65.71 22.24 -9.97
C VAL A 692 64.37 21.59 -9.61
N ASP A 693 63.94 21.69 -8.35
CA ASP A 693 62.70 21.08 -7.86
C ASP A 693 61.52 22.09 -7.78
N ASP A 694 61.71 23.34 -8.23
CA ASP A 694 60.64 24.35 -8.29
C ASP A 694 59.63 24.02 -9.40
N LEU A 695 58.37 24.46 -9.20
CA LEU A 695 57.28 24.36 -10.18
C LEU A 695 57.43 25.42 -11.29
N VAL A 696 57.05 25.04 -12.50
CA VAL A 696 57.00 25.90 -13.69
C VAL A 696 55.57 25.95 -14.22
N ASP A 697 55.15 27.12 -14.69
CA ASP A 697 53.90 27.29 -15.41
C ASP A 697 53.84 26.37 -16.67
N PRO A 698 52.72 25.66 -16.93
CA PRO A 698 52.59 24.76 -18.07
C PRO A 698 52.88 25.41 -19.42
N ASP A 699 52.55 26.68 -19.61
CA ASP A 699 52.71 27.36 -20.90
C ASP A 699 54.16 27.80 -21.12
N ILE A 700 54.84 28.26 -20.06
CA ILE A 700 56.31 28.46 -20.04
C ILE A 700 57.03 27.14 -20.34
N ALA A 701 56.62 26.05 -19.67
CA ALA A 701 57.16 24.71 -19.92
C ALA A 701 56.95 24.25 -21.37
N CYS A 702 55.81 24.58 -21.99
CA CYS A 702 55.54 24.32 -23.39
C CYS A 702 56.47 25.10 -24.34
N GLU A 703 56.79 26.36 -24.03
CA GLU A 703 57.74 27.14 -24.84
C GLU A 703 59.16 26.58 -24.78
N ILE A 704 59.62 26.19 -23.59
CA ILE A 704 60.95 25.58 -23.41
C ILE A 704 61.05 24.27 -24.18
N ALA A 705 60.06 23.38 -24.07
CA ALA A 705 60.02 22.14 -24.84
C ALA A 705 60.10 22.39 -26.36
N LYS A 706 59.38 23.39 -26.88
CA LYS A 706 59.47 23.81 -28.30
C LYS A 706 60.88 24.30 -28.66
N LYS A 707 61.53 25.11 -27.80
CA LYS A 707 62.89 25.66 -28.04
C LYS A 707 63.98 24.57 -28.06
N PHE A 708 63.81 23.48 -27.31
CA PHE A 708 64.63 22.26 -27.43
C PHE A 708 64.24 21.34 -28.61
N SER A 709 63.39 21.79 -29.54
CA SER A 709 62.90 21.02 -30.70
C SER A 709 62.02 19.80 -30.36
N HIS A 710 61.31 19.83 -29.23
CA HIS A 710 60.30 18.83 -28.86
C HIS A 710 58.88 19.34 -29.12
N THR A 711 57.95 18.44 -29.45
CA THR A 711 56.53 18.76 -29.61
C THR A 711 55.84 18.72 -28.26
N ALA A 712 55.68 19.89 -27.64
CA ALA A 712 54.94 20.03 -26.39
C ALA A 712 53.45 19.69 -26.58
N LYS A 713 52.92 18.81 -25.72
CA LYS A 713 51.49 18.51 -25.63
C LYS A 713 51.03 18.69 -24.20
N ARG A 714 50.28 19.77 -23.95
CA ARG A 714 49.59 19.97 -22.68
C ARG A 714 48.53 18.88 -22.53
N VAL A 715 48.49 18.23 -21.36
CA VAL A 715 47.50 17.21 -21.01
C VAL A 715 46.99 17.53 -19.62
N SER A 716 45.79 18.09 -19.54
CA SER A 716 45.18 18.38 -18.24
C SER A 716 44.81 17.11 -17.49
N ASP A 717 44.60 17.21 -16.17
CA ASP A 717 44.09 16.08 -15.39
C ASP A 717 42.71 15.60 -15.87
N ALA A 718 41.89 16.50 -16.45
CA ALA A 718 40.63 16.14 -17.11
C ALA A 718 40.85 15.37 -18.42
N ASP A 719 41.92 15.65 -19.16
CA ASP A 719 42.24 14.92 -20.39
C ASP A 719 42.81 13.53 -20.12
N LYS A 720 43.46 13.30 -18.97
CA LYS A 720 43.85 11.95 -18.53
C LYS A 720 42.62 11.05 -18.38
N GLU A 721 41.57 11.52 -17.71
CA GLU A 721 40.33 10.75 -17.55
C GLU A 721 39.63 10.50 -18.90
N LYS A 722 39.52 11.50 -19.78
CA LYS A 722 38.97 11.33 -21.14
C LYS A 722 39.74 10.27 -21.94
N ASN A 723 41.08 10.27 -21.88
CA ASN A 723 41.90 9.25 -22.53
C ASN A 723 41.65 7.87 -21.91
N LEU A 724 41.62 7.74 -20.58
CA LEU A 724 41.36 6.46 -19.91
C LEU A 724 39.96 5.88 -20.23
N LEU A 725 38.95 6.72 -20.47
CA LEU A 725 37.58 6.28 -20.80
C LEU A 725 37.43 5.71 -22.23
N PHE A 726 38.33 6.04 -23.17
CA PHE A 726 38.44 5.49 -24.53
C PHE A 726 37.08 5.19 -25.23
N ILE A 727 36.32 6.25 -25.56
CA ILE A 727 35.09 6.18 -26.38
C ILE A 727 35.38 6.70 -27.80
N SER A 728 36.23 5.98 -28.54
CA SER A 728 36.52 6.28 -29.95
C SER A 728 35.37 5.86 -30.89
N ASN A 729 35.28 6.54 -32.04
CA ASN A 729 34.31 6.32 -33.14
C ASN A 729 32.83 6.66 -32.85
N ARG A 730 32.51 7.42 -31.79
CA ARG A 730 31.11 7.82 -31.47
C ARG A 730 30.41 8.59 -32.61
N GLU A 731 31.13 9.49 -33.29
CA GLU A 731 30.59 10.40 -34.32
C GLU A 731 30.22 9.71 -35.65
N ASN A 732 30.77 8.51 -35.92
CA ASN A 732 30.55 7.77 -37.17
C ASN A 732 29.46 6.68 -37.06
N LEU A 733 28.73 6.63 -35.94
CA LEU A 733 27.70 5.61 -35.69
C LEU A 733 26.31 6.10 -36.11
N PRO A 734 25.42 5.20 -36.60
CA PRO A 734 24.08 5.58 -36.99
C PRO A 734 23.25 5.98 -35.75
N LYS A 735 22.80 7.23 -35.74
CA LYS A 735 21.81 7.70 -34.78
C LYS A 735 20.42 7.15 -35.14
N ARG A 736 19.57 6.99 -34.13
CA ARG A 736 18.18 6.55 -34.24
C ARG A 736 17.30 7.44 -33.35
N PRO A 737 16.00 7.63 -33.68
CA PRO A 737 15.08 8.34 -32.80
C PRO A 737 14.95 7.60 -31.46
N LYS A 738 15.02 8.32 -30.33
CA LYS A 738 14.92 7.74 -28.99
C LYS A 738 13.66 8.24 -28.25
N PRO A 739 13.11 7.45 -27.30
CA PRO A 739 12.00 7.88 -26.46
C PRO A 739 12.34 9.18 -25.69
N PRO A 740 11.44 10.18 -25.62
CA PRO A 740 11.59 11.29 -24.68
C PRO A 740 11.60 10.79 -23.24
N ILE A 741 12.44 11.42 -22.42
CA ILE A 741 12.44 11.26 -20.96
C ILE A 741 11.79 12.51 -20.35
N VAL A 742 10.77 12.33 -19.53
CA VAL A 742 9.86 13.39 -19.07
C VAL A 742 9.73 13.39 -17.55
N THR A 743 10.03 14.50 -16.88
CA THR A 743 9.82 14.63 -15.42
C THR A 743 8.51 15.36 -15.11
N PHE A 744 7.75 14.89 -14.12
CA PHE A 744 6.63 15.65 -13.54
C PHE A 744 7.06 16.39 -12.27
N MET A 745 6.80 17.69 -12.20
CA MET A 745 7.13 18.57 -11.08
C MET A 745 5.97 19.50 -10.71
N GLY A 746 6.09 20.20 -9.58
CA GLY A 746 5.03 21.05 -9.00
C GLY A 746 4.83 20.77 -7.51
N HIS A 747 3.93 21.53 -6.88
CA HIS A 747 3.61 21.46 -5.45
C HIS A 747 3.13 20.07 -4.97
N VAL A 748 3.12 19.88 -3.66
CA VAL A 748 2.38 18.79 -2.99
C VAL A 748 0.88 18.90 -3.32
N ASP A 749 0.16 17.78 -3.30
CA ASP A 749 -1.29 17.63 -3.54
C ASP A 749 -1.88 18.16 -4.87
N HIS A 750 -1.05 18.73 -5.76
CA HIS A 750 -1.38 18.99 -7.17
C HIS A 750 -1.62 17.70 -7.99
N GLY A 751 -1.58 16.51 -7.38
CA GLY A 751 -1.95 15.24 -8.00
C GLY A 751 -0.96 14.73 -9.05
N LYS A 752 0.34 15.04 -8.92
CA LYS A 752 1.42 14.52 -9.80
C LYS A 752 1.35 12.99 -9.91
N THR A 753 1.54 12.30 -8.80
CA THR A 753 1.51 10.83 -8.71
C THR A 753 0.19 10.27 -9.24
N SER A 754 -0.94 10.91 -8.92
CA SER A 754 -2.28 10.53 -9.40
C SER A 754 -2.42 10.61 -10.93
N LEU A 755 -1.77 11.59 -11.57
CA LEU A 755 -1.73 11.76 -13.02
C LEU A 755 -0.88 10.66 -13.66
N LEU A 756 0.26 10.31 -13.05
CA LEU A 756 1.12 9.21 -13.47
C LEU A 756 0.43 7.85 -13.31
N ASP A 757 -0.29 7.65 -12.20
CA ASP A 757 -1.11 6.47 -11.94
C ASP A 757 -2.27 6.32 -12.92
N ALA A 758 -2.91 7.43 -13.29
CA ALA A 758 -3.95 7.44 -14.33
C ALA A 758 -3.41 6.99 -15.70
N PHE A 759 -2.16 7.35 -16.03
CA PHE A 759 -1.42 6.87 -17.22
C PHE A 759 -0.89 5.43 -17.09
N ARG A 760 -0.47 4.98 -15.90
CA ARG A 760 0.04 3.62 -15.63
C ARG A 760 -1.06 2.55 -15.53
N GLU A 761 -2.31 2.97 -15.33
CA GLU A 761 -3.42 2.11 -14.87
C GLU A 761 -3.13 1.40 -13.55
N SER A 762 -2.41 2.08 -12.65
CA SER A 762 -2.02 1.60 -11.33
C SER A 762 -2.47 2.53 -10.22
N ASN A 763 -2.69 2.01 -9.02
CA ASN A 763 -2.81 2.81 -7.81
C ASN A 763 -1.53 2.64 -6.99
N VAL A 764 -0.55 3.53 -7.18
CA VAL A 764 0.70 3.62 -6.39
C VAL A 764 0.52 4.64 -5.28
N ALA A 765 -0.10 5.81 -5.54
CA ALA A 765 -0.29 6.87 -4.55
C ALA A 765 -1.02 6.39 -3.28
N GLU A 766 -2.06 5.55 -3.43
CA GLU A 766 -2.79 4.91 -2.31
C GLU A 766 -1.97 3.86 -1.53
N ARG A 767 -0.79 3.50 -2.02
CA ARG A 767 0.10 2.46 -1.45
C ARG A 767 1.38 3.05 -0.84
N GLU A 768 1.69 4.32 -1.08
CA GLU A 768 2.83 5.00 -0.49
C GLU A 768 2.54 5.49 0.94
N SER A 769 3.56 5.45 1.80
CA SER A 769 3.46 5.88 3.19
C SER A 769 3.10 7.37 3.27
N GLY A 770 1.95 7.69 3.87
CA GLY A 770 1.43 9.05 3.95
C GLY A 770 0.74 9.57 2.68
N GLY A 771 0.48 8.72 1.68
CA GLY A 771 -0.16 9.13 0.42
C GLY A 771 0.71 10.01 -0.48
N ILE A 772 1.99 10.19 -0.13
CA ILE A 772 2.94 11.04 -0.84
C ILE A 772 4.10 10.24 -1.42
N THR A 773 4.50 10.60 -2.63
CA THR A 773 5.73 10.07 -3.24
C THR A 773 6.95 10.67 -2.57
N GLN A 774 7.88 9.81 -2.14
CA GLN A 774 9.09 10.17 -1.39
C GLN A 774 10.39 9.65 -2.05
N HIS A 775 10.27 8.90 -3.16
CA HIS A 775 11.35 8.25 -3.91
C HIS A 775 11.30 8.66 -5.39
N ILE A 776 12.41 8.56 -6.13
CA ILE A 776 12.42 8.90 -7.57
C ILE A 776 12.11 7.66 -8.41
N GLY A 777 10.82 7.48 -8.72
CA GLY A 777 10.36 6.41 -9.62
C GLY A 777 10.67 6.71 -11.09
N ALA A 778 11.10 5.70 -11.85
CA ALA A 778 11.24 5.81 -13.31
C ALA A 778 10.62 4.60 -14.02
N TYR A 779 9.82 4.86 -15.05
CA TYR A 779 9.03 3.85 -15.75
C TYR A 779 8.82 4.23 -17.22
N GLN A 780 8.49 3.27 -18.08
CA GLN A 780 8.27 3.51 -19.51
C GLN A 780 6.85 3.09 -19.91
N LEU A 781 6.13 3.96 -20.61
CA LEU A 781 4.85 3.63 -21.22
C LEU A 781 5.00 3.51 -22.73
N THR A 782 4.13 2.69 -23.34
CA THR A 782 4.03 2.52 -24.79
C THR A 782 2.67 3.05 -25.22
N THR A 783 2.67 4.05 -26.08
CA THR A 783 1.48 4.79 -26.51
C THR A 783 0.60 3.95 -27.42
N LYS A 784 -0.65 4.40 -27.66
CA LYS A 784 -1.55 3.77 -28.65
C LYS A 784 -0.89 3.64 -30.04
N ASN A 785 -0.04 4.60 -30.39
CA ASN A 785 0.73 4.68 -31.64
C ASN A 785 2.03 3.84 -31.62
N LYS A 786 2.30 3.07 -30.56
CA LYS A 786 3.53 2.27 -30.32
C LYS A 786 4.82 3.08 -30.20
N GLN A 787 4.73 4.40 -30.07
CA GLN A 787 5.84 5.21 -29.56
C GLN A 787 6.03 4.92 -28.06
N LYS A 788 7.17 5.32 -27.51
CA LYS A 788 7.50 5.10 -26.10
C LYS A 788 7.80 6.43 -25.44
N ILE A 789 7.37 6.58 -24.19
CA ILE A 789 7.69 7.73 -23.34
C ILE A 789 8.23 7.18 -22.02
N THR A 790 9.38 7.68 -21.58
CA THR A 790 9.93 7.35 -20.26
C THR A 790 9.61 8.48 -19.30
N PHE A 791 9.00 8.13 -18.17
CA PHE A 791 8.53 9.08 -17.17
C PHE A 791 9.34 8.96 -15.88
N ILE A 792 9.71 10.11 -15.32
CA ILE A 792 10.33 10.26 -14.00
C ILE A 792 9.34 10.95 -13.06
N ASP A 793 9.07 10.27 -11.95
CA ASP A 793 8.25 10.73 -10.83
C ASP A 793 9.15 11.50 -9.85
N THR A 794 8.78 12.71 -9.43
CA THR A 794 9.57 13.46 -8.43
C THR A 794 8.73 14.02 -7.28
N PRO A 795 9.22 13.93 -6.04
CA PRO A 795 8.50 14.42 -4.87
C PRO A 795 8.34 15.94 -4.87
N GLY A 796 7.17 16.42 -4.42
CA GLY A 796 6.80 17.84 -4.43
C GLY A 796 7.40 18.67 -3.29
N HIS A 797 7.64 18.05 -2.12
CA HIS A 797 7.98 18.78 -0.90
C HIS A 797 9.37 19.47 -0.95
N GLU A 798 9.45 20.66 -0.35
CA GLU A 798 10.65 21.49 -0.19
C GLU A 798 11.91 20.77 0.38
N ALA A 799 11.77 19.67 1.13
CA ALA A 799 12.93 18.86 1.54
C ALA A 799 13.66 18.20 0.34
N PHE A 800 12.97 17.98 -0.78
CA PHE A 800 13.48 17.21 -1.93
C PHE A 800 13.96 18.08 -3.11
N THR A 801 14.36 19.34 -2.87
CA THR A 801 14.94 20.24 -3.89
C THR A 801 16.05 19.57 -4.72
N ALA A 802 16.95 18.79 -4.09
CA ALA A 802 18.01 18.06 -4.78
C ALA A 802 17.48 16.98 -5.75
N MET A 803 16.36 16.32 -5.41
CA MET A 803 15.71 15.35 -6.29
C MET A 803 15.05 16.02 -7.50
N ARG A 804 14.42 17.19 -7.33
CA ARG A 804 13.88 17.97 -8.45
C ARG A 804 14.98 18.44 -9.40
N ALA A 805 16.08 18.97 -8.87
CA ALA A 805 17.24 19.34 -9.67
C ALA A 805 17.84 18.14 -10.43
N ARG A 806 17.92 16.95 -9.80
CA ARG A 806 18.33 15.70 -10.46
C ARG A 806 17.38 15.30 -11.60
N GLY A 807 16.07 15.35 -11.36
CA GLY A 807 15.05 15.06 -12.37
C GLY A 807 15.15 15.97 -13.59
N ALA A 808 15.27 17.29 -13.37
CA ALA A 808 15.46 18.27 -14.44
C ALA A 808 16.65 17.90 -15.34
N ASN A 809 17.84 17.73 -14.76
CA ASN A 809 19.09 17.46 -15.49
C ASN A 809 19.14 16.12 -16.25
N ILE A 810 18.24 15.17 -15.96
CA ILE A 810 18.17 13.86 -16.65
C ILE A 810 17.15 13.88 -17.81
N THR A 811 16.27 14.88 -17.90
CA THR A 811 15.08 14.82 -18.78
C THR A 811 15.09 15.83 -19.93
N ASN A 812 14.30 15.51 -20.95
CA ASN A 812 14.17 16.30 -22.19
C ASN A 812 12.97 17.25 -22.14
N ILE A 813 11.96 16.92 -21.33
CA ILE A 813 10.74 17.71 -21.12
C ILE A 813 10.39 17.69 -19.63
N VAL A 814 9.96 18.82 -19.07
CA VAL A 814 9.37 18.90 -17.72
C VAL A 814 7.89 19.27 -17.82
N VAL A 815 7.03 18.46 -17.22
CA VAL A 815 5.61 18.78 -17.04
C VAL A 815 5.41 19.41 -15.67
N ILE A 816 5.08 20.69 -15.64
CA ILE A 816 4.74 21.44 -14.44
C ILE A 816 3.24 21.24 -14.15
N VAL A 817 2.93 20.52 -13.08
CA VAL A 817 1.56 20.26 -12.64
C VAL A 817 1.09 21.35 -11.69
N VAL A 818 0.05 22.08 -12.10
CA VAL A 818 -0.60 23.15 -11.34
C VAL A 818 -2.03 22.69 -11.07
N ALA A 819 -2.51 22.72 -9.83
CA ALA A 819 -3.91 22.41 -9.58
C ALA A 819 -4.78 23.64 -9.88
N ALA A 820 -5.98 23.43 -10.43
CA ALA A 820 -6.89 24.51 -10.79
C ALA A 820 -7.43 25.28 -9.57
N ASP A 821 -7.68 24.59 -8.47
CA ASP A 821 -8.11 25.15 -7.17
C ASP A 821 -6.98 25.89 -6.43
N ASP A 822 -5.75 25.33 -6.41
CA ASP A 822 -4.62 25.90 -5.66
C ASP A 822 -3.87 27.02 -6.43
N GLY A 823 -3.66 26.85 -7.75
CA GLY A 823 -2.85 27.75 -8.57
C GLY A 823 -1.33 27.62 -8.36
N ILE A 824 -0.58 28.69 -8.67
CA ILE A 824 0.89 28.66 -8.66
C ILE A 824 1.46 28.92 -7.26
N MET A 825 1.86 27.84 -6.59
CA MET A 825 2.48 27.85 -5.25
C MET A 825 4.02 27.94 -5.29
N LYS A 826 4.65 28.29 -4.15
CA LYS A 826 6.12 28.42 -3.98
C LYS A 826 6.94 27.26 -4.57
N GLN A 827 6.50 26.01 -4.36
CA GLN A 827 7.18 24.82 -4.88
C GLN A 827 7.01 24.64 -6.40
N THR A 828 5.95 25.20 -6.99
CA THR A 828 5.78 25.28 -8.45
C THR A 828 6.77 26.28 -9.04
N VAL A 829 6.98 27.44 -8.40
CA VAL A 829 8.01 28.42 -8.81
C VAL A 829 9.42 27.82 -8.69
N GLU A 830 9.69 27.06 -7.62
CA GLU A 830 10.95 26.31 -7.48
C GLU A 830 11.15 25.30 -8.63
N ALA A 831 10.12 24.55 -9.00
CA ALA A 831 10.17 23.61 -10.13
C ALA A 831 10.43 24.29 -11.48
N ILE A 832 9.79 25.43 -11.75
CA ILE A 832 10.02 26.25 -12.94
C ILE A 832 11.48 26.71 -13.00
N ASN A 833 12.04 27.15 -11.86
CA ASN A 833 13.44 27.57 -11.78
C ASN A 833 14.42 26.41 -12.02
N HIS A 834 14.15 25.20 -11.54
CA HIS A 834 14.96 24.01 -11.84
C HIS A 834 14.91 23.64 -13.34
N ALA A 835 13.73 23.67 -13.95
CA ALA A 835 13.56 23.36 -15.38
C ALA A 835 14.28 24.38 -16.27
N LYS A 836 14.17 25.68 -15.96
CA LYS A 836 14.94 26.76 -16.61
C LYS A 836 16.45 26.60 -16.42
N ALA A 837 16.90 26.32 -15.19
CA ALA A 837 18.34 26.16 -14.89
C ALA A 837 18.98 24.95 -15.60
N ALA A 838 18.20 23.90 -15.85
CA ALA A 838 18.62 22.74 -16.65
C ALA A 838 18.44 22.94 -18.17
N ASN A 839 17.85 24.08 -18.61
CA ASN A 839 17.53 24.39 -20.01
C ASN A 839 16.67 23.29 -20.69
N VAL A 840 15.56 22.92 -20.04
CA VAL A 840 14.65 21.85 -20.49
C VAL A 840 13.29 22.44 -20.91
N SER A 841 12.69 21.90 -21.98
CA SER A 841 11.38 22.34 -22.49
C SER A 841 10.26 22.10 -21.47
N ILE A 842 9.33 23.05 -21.33
CA ILE A 842 8.29 23.06 -20.29
C ILE A 842 6.89 22.89 -20.91
N ILE A 843 6.09 22.00 -20.33
CA ILE A 843 4.65 21.87 -20.56
C ILE A 843 3.94 22.19 -19.24
N VAL A 844 2.81 22.90 -19.25
CA VAL A 844 2.00 23.14 -18.05
C VAL A 844 0.73 22.28 -18.09
N ALA A 845 0.58 21.39 -17.11
CA ALA A 845 -0.61 20.56 -16.93
C ALA A 845 -1.47 21.14 -15.80
N ILE A 846 -2.64 21.70 -16.15
CA ILE A 846 -3.58 22.27 -15.16
C ILE A 846 -4.52 21.14 -14.70
N ASN A 847 -4.24 20.56 -13.53
CA ASN A 847 -4.93 19.39 -12.98
C ASN A 847 -6.14 19.77 -12.11
N LYS A 848 -6.91 18.76 -11.67
CA LYS A 848 -8.14 18.90 -10.86
C LYS A 848 -9.29 19.70 -11.53
N ILE A 849 -9.36 19.76 -12.87
CA ILE A 849 -10.50 20.42 -13.57
C ILE A 849 -11.87 19.76 -13.30
N ASP A 850 -11.89 18.64 -12.59
CA ASP A 850 -13.11 18.02 -12.07
C ASP A 850 -13.67 18.68 -10.80
N LYS A 851 -12.92 19.60 -10.18
CA LYS A 851 -13.28 20.40 -8.99
C LYS A 851 -13.25 21.92 -9.22
N SER A 852 -12.65 22.40 -10.31
CA SER A 852 -12.44 23.83 -10.58
C SER A 852 -13.73 24.62 -10.77
N GLN A 853 -13.73 25.88 -10.32
CA GLN A 853 -14.78 26.85 -10.60
C GLN A 853 -14.58 27.48 -12.00
N PRO A 854 -15.64 28.06 -12.61
CA PRO A 854 -15.52 28.81 -13.86
C PRO A 854 -14.53 29.99 -13.71
N GLY A 855 -13.48 30.01 -14.53
CA GLY A 855 -12.44 31.04 -14.55
C GLY A 855 -11.11 30.66 -13.88
N ASP A 856 -11.04 29.58 -13.10
CA ASP A 856 -9.79 29.17 -12.42
C ASP A 856 -8.64 28.87 -13.39
N VAL A 857 -8.95 28.20 -14.50
CA VAL A 857 -7.98 27.86 -15.56
C VAL A 857 -7.43 29.13 -16.21
N GLU A 858 -8.30 30.09 -16.55
CA GLU A 858 -7.94 31.39 -17.12
C GLU A 858 -7.08 32.21 -16.16
N ARG A 859 -7.41 32.19 -14.86
CA ARG A 859 -6.62 32.84 -13.79
C ARG A 859 -5.19 32.29 -13.73
N ILE A 860 -5.01 30.98 -13.90
CA ILE A 860 -3.68 30.36 -13.95
C ILE A 860 -2.94 30.77 -15.22
N ILE A 861 -3.59 30.69 -16.39
CA ILE A 861 -3.00 31.09 -17.69
C ILE A 861 -2.50 32.54 -17.64
N ASN A 862 -3.31 33.47 -17.12
CA ASN A 862 -2.95 34.88 -16.96
C ASN A 862 -1.82 35.13 -15.94
N SER A 863 -1.50 34.17 -15.06
CA SER A 863 -0.42 34.28 -14.08
C SER A 863 0.94 33.75 -14.58
N LEU A 864 0.96 32.83 -15.54
CA LEU A 864 2.19 32.21 -16.06
C LEU A 864 3.22 33.20 -16.65
N PRO A 865 2.83 34.28 -17.38
CA PRO A 865 3.78 35.26 -17.89
C PRO A 865 4.59 36.00 -16.82
N GLN A 866 4.12 36.03 -15.56
CA GLN A 866 4.87 36.60 -14.42
C GLN A 866 6.10 35.77 -14.02
N TYR A 867 6.17 34.53 -14.52
CA TYR A 867 7.24 33.57 -14.29
C TYR A 867 7.99 33.24 -15.60
N ASP A 868 8.01 34.16 -16.57
CA ASP A 868 8.52 34.00 -17.93
C ASP A 868 8.05 32.72 -18.66
N LEU A 869 6.83 32.23 -18.36
CA LEU A 869 6.19 31.15 -19.11
C LEU A 869 5.07 31.75 -19.97
N ILE A 870 5.31 31.85 -21.27
CA ILE A 870 4.37 32.49 -22.21
C ILE A 870 3.53 31.38 -22.88
N PRO A 871 2.19 31.37 -22.68
CA PRO A 871 1.29 30.41 -23.35
C PRO A 871 1.37 30.49 -24.87
N GLU A 872 1.22 29.35 -25.55
CA GLU A 872 1.05 29.29 -27.02
C GLU A 872 -0.11 30.18 -27.51
N GLU A 873 -1.22 30.24 -26.76
CA GLU A 873 -2.38 31.10 -27.04
C GLU A 873 -2.05 32.61 -27.03
N LEU A 874 -0.96 33.01 -26.35
CA LEU A 874 -0.45 34.38 -26.30
C LEU A 874 0.78 34.59 -27.22
N GLY A 875 1.07 33.63 -28.11
CA GLY A 875 2.19 33.66 -29.04
C GLY A 875 3.54 33.21 -28.44
N GLY A 876 3.51 32.49 -27.32
CA GLY A 876 4.68 31.88 -26.69
C GLY A 876 4.96 30.43 -27.13
N ASP A 877 5.84 29.76 -26.38
CA ASP A 877 6.33 28.41 -26.63
C ASP A 877 5.83 27.37 -25.60
N VAL A 878 5.14 27.80 -24.54
CA VAL A 878 4.66 26.90 -23.47
C VAL A 878 3.28 26.36 -23.81
N ILE A 879 3.21 25.06 -24.08
CA ILE A 879 1.94 24.33 -24.27
C ILE A 879 1.24 24.15 -22.91
N ILE A 880 -0.06 24.44 -22.87
CA ILE A 880 -0.90 24.30 -21.68
C ILE A 880 -1.98 23.24 -21.95
N VAL A 881 -2.12 22.26 -21.05
CA VAL A 881 -3.14 21.21 -21.15
C VAL A 881 -3.95 21.14 -19.85
N PRO A 882 -5.25 21.53 -19.85
CA PRO A 882 -6.14 21.30 -18.72
C PRO A 882 -6.54 19.82 -18.65
N VAL A 883 -6.33 19.17 -17.51
CA VAL A 883 -6.51 17.72 -17.30
C VAL A 883 -7.24 17.40 -15.98
N SER A 884 -7.85 16.23 -15.90
CA SER A 884 -8.25 15.64 -14.62
C SER A 884 -7.67 14.23 -14.50
N ALA A 885 -6.75 14.04 -13.57
CA ALA A 885 -6.25 12.71 -13.22
C ALA A 885 -7.39 11.79 -12.73
N LYS A 886 -8.31 12.30 -11.91
CA LYS A 886 -9.39 11.51 -11.29
C LYS A 886 -10.48 11.07 -12.29
N LYS A 887 -10.91 11.96 -13.19
CA LYS A 887 -11.90 11.64 -14.25
C LYS A 887 -11.24 11.15 -15.56
N LYS A 888 -9.90 10.99 -15.58
CA LYS A 888 -9.07 10.69 -16.78
C LYS A 888 -9.32 11.61 -18.00
N ILE A 889 -9.62 12.89 -17.76
CA ILE A 889 -9.96 13.86 -18.82
C ILE A 889 -8.68 14.46 -19.43
N ASN A 890 -8.63 14.56 -20.76
CA ASN A 890 -7.54 15.15 -21.57
C ASN A 890 -6.15 14.52 -21.40
N LEU A 891 -6.03 13.33 -20.80
CA LEU A 891 -4.74 12.62 -20.68
C LEU A 891 -4.12 12.30 -22.05
N ASP A 892 -4.95 11.90 -23.02
CA ASP A 892 -4.53 11.68 -24.42
C ASP A 892 -3.90 12.95 -25.04
N LYS A 893 -4.44 14.14 -24.76
CA LYS A 893 -3.88 15.40 -25.28
C LYS A 893 -2.54 15.76 -24.64
N LEU A 894 -2.34 15.39 -23.37
CA LEU A 894 -1.05 15.57 -22.70
C LEU A 894 0.01 14.61 -23.25
N GLU A 895 -0.39 13.37 -23.58
CA GLU A 895 0.46 12.41 -24.31
C GLU A 895 0.83 12.95 -25.71
N GLU A 896 -0.15 13.45 -26.47
CA GLU A 896 0.05 14.08 -27.78
C GLU A 896 0.98 15.31 -27.72
N ALA A 897 0.81 16.20 -26.74
CA ALA A 897 1.66 17.38 -26.55
C ALA A 897 3.12 17.02 -26.21
N ILE A 898 3.33 16.00 -25.38
CA ILE A 898 4.67 15.47 -25.06
C ILE A 898 5.35 14.91 -26.31
N LEU A 899 4.62 14.15 -27.13
CA LEU A 899 5.14 13.59 -28.38
C LEU A 899 5.47 14.68 -29.41
N LEU A 900 4.60 15.69 -29.55
CA LEU A 900 4.80 16.82 -30.45
C LEU A 900 6.10 17.57 -30.15
N ILE A 901 6.36 17.90 -28.87
CA ILE A 901 7.63 18.53 -28.47
C ILE A 901 8.82 17.59 -28.70
N ALA A 902 8.68 16.28 -28.42
CA ALA A 902 9.76 15.32 -28.66
C ALA A 902 10.12 15.17 -30.15
N GLU A 903 9.15 15.27 -31.06
CA GLU A 903 9.37 15.28 -32.50
C GLU A 903 10.00 16.61 -32.98
N LEU A 904 9.54 17.76 -32.46
CA LEU A 904 10.16 19.07 -32.73
C LEU A 904 11.61 19.17 -32.24
N MET A 905 11.94 18.54 -31.11
CA MET A 905 13.31 18.46 -30.58
C MET A 905 14.21 17.47 -31.35
N THR A 906 13.65 16.66 -32.26
CA THR A 906 14.37 15.62 -33.03
C THR A 906 15.25 14.73 -32.15
N LEU A 907 14.67 14.12 -31.11
CA LEU A 907 15.44 13.38 -30.10
C LEU A 907 16.15 12.13 -30.66
N GLU A 908 17.46 12.24 -30.85
CA GLU A 908 18.35 11.17 -31.33
C GLU A 908 19.13 10.47 -30.20
N GLY A 909 19.50 9.21 -30.43
CA GLY A 909 20.44 8.43 -29.63
C GLY A 909 21.25 7.43 -30.48
N ILE A 910 22.38 6.98 -29.95
CA ILE A 910 23.23 5.95 -30.58
C ILE A 910 23.04 4.64 -29.80
N GLU A 911 22.53 3.59 -30.44
CA GLU A 911 22.36 2.27 -29.80
C GLU A 911 23.64 1.44 -29.82
N ASP A 912 24.41 1.52 -30.91
CA ASP A 912 25.57 0.68 -31.23
C ASP A 912 26.89 1.17 -30.57
N CYS A 913 26.80 1.75 -29.36
CA CYS A 913 27.95 2.18 -28.55
C CYS A 913 27.91 1.58 -27.11
N ARG A 914 28.99 1.79 -26.33
CA ARG A 914 29.01 1.38 -24.91
C ARG A 914 28.02 2.22 -24.12
N ALA A 915 27.28 1.58 -23.21
CA ALA A 915 26.27 2.28 -22.43
C ALA A 915 26.87 3.39 -21.53
N LEU A 916 26.24 4.55 -21.60
CA LEU A 916 26.49 5.73 -20.76
C LEU A 916 25.13 6.26 -20.30
N GLY A 917 25.08 6.78 -19.08
CA GLY A 917 23.86 7.36 -18.54
C GLY A 917 23.99 7.71 -17.06
N TRP A 918 22.85 7.69 -16.36
CA TRP A 918 22.72 8.29 -15.04
C TRP A 918 22.13 7.31 -14.02
N VAL A 919 22.61 7.39 -12.78
CA VAL A 919 21.95 6.80 -11.62
C VAL A 919 20.76 7.68 -11.23
N ILE A 920 19.56 7.11 -11.16
CA ILE A 920 18.39 7.79 -10.60
C ILE A 920 18.44 7.69 -9.07
N GLU A 921 18.59 6.46 -8.56
CA GLU A 921 18.44 6.13 -7.14
C GLU A 921 19.15 4.80 -6.82
N SER A 922 19.67 4.64 -5.60
CA SER A 922 20.44 3.47 -5.17
C SER A 922 19.95 2.94 -3.81
N LYS A 923 19.89 1.61 -3.64
CA LYS A 923 19.37 0.95 -2.43
C LYS A 923 20.11 -0.34 -2.08
N ILE A 924 19.89 -0.86 -0.87
CA ILE A 924 20.39 -2.17 -0.43
C ILE A 924 19.22 -3.11 -0.12
N ASP A 925 19.14 -4.20 -0.88
CA ASP A 925 18.15 -5.26 -0.73
C ASP A 925 18.83 -6.47 -0.02
N LYS A 926 18.23 -6.99 1.07
CA LYS A 926 18.80 -8.11 1.85
C LYS A 926 18.97 -9.41 1.03
N ALA A 927 18.22 -9.57 -0.07
CA ALA A 927 18.26 -10.75 -0.95
C ALA A 927 19.03 -10.51 -2.27
N LYS A 928 18.92 -9.32 -2.87
CA LYS A 928 19.65 -8.99 -4.13
C LYS A 928 21.04 -8.40 -3.91
N GLY A 929 21.34 -7.92 -2.71
CA GLY A 929 22.50 -7.07 -2.42
C GLY A 929 22.25 -5.62 -2.86
N ILE A 930 23.32 -4.93 -3.26
CA ILE A 930 23.22 -3.54 -3.71
C ILE A 930 22.62 -3.49 -5.13
N SER A 931 21.60 -2.66 -5.30
CA SER A 931 21.01 -2.33 -6.61
C SER A 931 20.88 -0.81 -6.81
N ALA A 932 20.83 -0.40 -8.07
CA ALA A 932 20.57 0.98 -8.46
C ALA A 932 19.67 1.03 -9.70
N THR A 933 18.75 1.99 -9.72
CA THR A 933 17.91 2.29 -10.88
C THR A 933 18.67 3.22 -11.80
N LEU A 934 18.93 2.78 -13.03
CA LEU A 934 19.71 3.51 -14.04
C LEU A 934 18.82 3.92 -15.21
N ILE A 935 19.10 5.07 -15.81
CA ILE A 935 18.64 5.44 -17.15
C ILE A 935 19.82 5.41 -18.12
N VAL A 936 19.68 4.65 -19.20
CA VAL A 936 20.63 4.66 -20.32
C VAL A 936 20.38 5.91 -21.17
N GLU A 937 21.37 6.80 -21.30
CA GLU A 937 21.29 8.00 -22.14
C GLU A 937 21.67 7.68 -23.60
N GLU A 938 22.70 6.85 -23.75
CA GLU A 938 23.24 6.33 -25.01
C GLU A 938 23.81 4.91 -24.82
N GLY A 939 23.91 4.18 -25.93
CA GLY A 939 24.45 2.82 -25.99
C GLY A 939 23.45 1.75 -25.57
N THR A 940 23.90 0.50 -25.55
CA THR A 940 23.08 -0.65 -25.12
C THR A 940 23.74 -1.34 -23.93
N LEU A 941 23.15 -1.24 -22.74
CA LEU A 941 23.64 -1.87 -21.50
C LEU A 941 23.23 -3.35 -21.48
N LYS A 942 24.13 -4.28 -21.10
CA LYS A 942 23.91 -5.73 -21.17
C LYS A 942 24.31 -6.45 -19.88
N ILE A 943 23.69 -7.61 -19.62
CA ILE A 943 24.11 -8.47 -18.50
C ILE A 943 25.56 -8.93 -18.73
N GLY A 944 26.40 -8.76 -17.71
CA GLY A 944 27.83 -9.08 -17.76
C GLY A 944 28.74 -7.91 -18.11
N ASP A 945 28.20 -6.73 -18.47
CA ASP A 945 28.99 -5.52 -18.69
C ASP A 945 29.71 -5.04 -17.42
N ILE A 946 30.84 -4.36 -17.60
CA ILE A 946 31.65 -3.79 -16.51
C ILE A 946 31.33 -2.31 -16.42
N LEU A 947 30.70 -1.93 -15.31
CA LEU A 947 30.10 -0.63 -15.06
C LEU A 947 30.97 0.17 -14.08
N ILE A 948 31.41 1.37 -14.47
CA ILE A 948 31.98 2.36 -13.55
C ILE A 948 30.85 3.30 -13.12
N VAL A 949 30.70 3.56 -11.82
CA VAL A 949 29.70 4.47 -11.26
C VAL A 949 30.32 5.24 -10.09
N GLY A 950 30.39 6.57 -10.20
CA GLY A 950 31.02 7.42 -9.19
C GLY A 950 32.45 6.98 -8.87
N THR A 951 32.70 6.62 -7.61
CA THR A 951 33.98 6.11 -7.08
C THR A 951 34.08 4.58 -7.04
N THR A 952 33.18 3.86 -7.71
CA THR A 952 33.12 2.39 -7.68
C THR A 952 33.11 1.79 -9.09
N TYR A 953 33.54 0.54 -9.22
CA TYR A 953 33.31 -0.26 -10.42
C TYR A 953 32.75 -1.62 -10.05
N SER A 954 31.89 -2.16 -10.92
CA SER A 954 31.07 -3.35 -10.68
C SER A 954 30.83 -4.12 -11.97
N LYS A 955 30.32 -5.36 -11.87
CA LYS A 955 29.88 -6.15 -13.02
C LYS A 955 28.39 -6.44 -12.94
N VAL A 956 27.64 -6.12 -13.99
CA VAL A 956 26.18 -6.28 -14.05
C VAL A 956 25.82 -7.77 -13.89
N ARG A 957 25.22 -8.16 -12.75
CA ARG A 957 24.84 -9.56 -12.48
C ARG A 957 23.47 -9.91 -13.05
N SER A 958 22.49 -9.03 -12.86
CA SER A 958 21.18 -9.11 -13.52
C SER A 958 20.55 -7.72 -13.65
N MET A 959 19.66 -7.58 -14.62
CA MET A 959 18.92 -6.37 -14.92
C MET A 959 17.42 -6.64 -14.88
N VAL A 960 16.64 -5.71 -14.35
CA VAL A 960 15.19 -5.82 -14.19
C VAL A 960 14.55 -4.50 -14.64
N ASN A 961 13.53 -4.56 -15.50
CA ASN A 961 12.81 -3.35 -15.94
C ASN A 961 11.78 -2.90 -14.89
N HIS A 962 11.15 -1.74 -15.11
CA HIS A 962 10.15 -1.16 -14.22
C HIS A 962 8.87 -2.03 -14.02
N LEU A 963 8.67 -3.08 -14.83
CA LEU A 963 7.58 -4.07 -14.65
C LEU A 963 8.02 -5.29 -13.81
N GLY A 964 9.23 -5.29 -13.24
CA GLY A 964 9.79 -6.42 -12.49
C GLY A 964 10.28 -7.57 -13.38
N GLN A 965 10.31 -7.40 -14.71
CA GLN A 965 10.71 -8.44 -15.66
C GLN A 965 12.22 -8.38 -15.93
N ARG A 966 12.86 -9.54 -16.12
CA ARG A 966 14.31 -9.63 -16.36
C ARG A 966 14.65 -9.32 -17.82
N GLU A 967 15.47 -8.30 -18.05
CA GLU A 967 15.95 -7.94 -19.39
C GLU A 967 17.42 -8.32 -19.60
N LYS A 968 17.77 -8.70 -20.83
CA LYS A 968 19.15 -9.08 -21.21
C LYS A 968 19.97 -7.89 -21.73
N ALA A 969 19.30 -6.90 -22.29
CA ALA A 969 19.86 -5.70 -22.88
C ALA A 969 18.86 -4.54 -22.70
N SER A 970 19.33 -3.37 -22.25
CA SER A 970 18.54 -2.14 -22.11
C SER A 970 18.98 -1.13 -23.15
N LEU A 971 18.00 -0.54 -23.85
CA LEU A 971 18.20 0.46 -24.91
C LEU A 971 18.24 1.89 -24.33
N PRO A 972 18.67 2.91 -25.12
CA PRO A 972 18.57 4.31 -24.72
C PRO A 972 17.17 4.72 -24.25
N SER A 973 17.14 5.71 -23.37
CA SER A 973 15.98 6.20 -22.62
C SER A 973 15.24 5.16 -21.77
N THR A 974 15.71 3.91 -21.64
CA THR A 974 15.00 2.85 -20.91
C THR A 974 15.47 2.79 -19.43
N PRO A 975 14.55 2.82 -18.44
CA PRO A 975 14.89 2.72 -17.03
C PRO A 975 15.04 1.25 -16.58
N VAL A 976 16.13 0.95 -15.86
CA VAL A 976 16.51 -0.44 -15.49
C VAL A 976 17.14 -0.53 -14.10
N GLU A 977 16.64 -1.43 -13.25
CA GLU A 977 17.28 -1.80 -11.98
C GLU A 977 18.46 -2.75 -12.26
N VAL A 978 19.68 -2.30 -11.99
CA VAL A 978 20.92 -3.09 -12.06
C VAL A 978 21.26 -3.66 -10.69
N THR A 979 21.64 -4.93 -10.64
CA THR A 979 22.01 -5.66 -9.41
C THR A 979 23.46 -6.14 -9.43
N GLY A 980 24.05 -6.23 -8.24
CA GLY A 980 25.40 -6.79 -8.04
C GLY A 980 26.51 -5.75 -8.00
N LEU A 981 26.19 -4.51 -7.61
CA LEU A 981 27.17 -3.45 -7.41
C LEU A 981 28.05 -3.74 -6.18
N ASN A 982 29.31 -3.31 -6.23
CA ASN A 982 30.30 -3.50 -5.15
C ASN A 982 30.20 -2.45 -4.03
N GLY A 983 29.55 -1.32 -4.30
CA GLY A 983 29.22 -0.25 -3.34
C GLY A 983 27.96 0.46 -3.80
N VAL A 984 27.37 1.28 -2.92
CA VAL A 984 26.18 2.09 -3.25
C VAL A 984 26.66 3.35 -3.97
N PRO A 985 26.31 3.57 -5.26
CA PRO A 985 26.67 4.81 -5.95
C PRO A 985 25.74 5.96 -5.54
N ASN A 986 26.21 7.20 -5.67
CA ASN A 986 25.39 8.36 -5.35
C ASN A 986 24.29 8.52 -6.41
N ALA A 987 23.14 9.06 -6.00
CA ALA A 987 22.09 9.37 -6.97
C ALA A 987 22.53 10.56 -7.83
N GLY A 988 22.31 10.50 -9.14
CA GLY A 988 22.85 11.46 -10.11
C GLY A 988 24.30 11.21 -10.55
N ASP A 989 25.00 10.19 -10.03
CA ASP A 989 26.29 9.78 -10.59
C ASP A 989 26.14 9.37 -12.07
N LYS A 990 27.09 9.77 -12.92
CA LYS A 990 27.20 9.23 -14.28
C LYS A 990 27.82 7.84 -14.24
N PHE A 991 27.22 6.90 -14.98
CA PHE A 991 27.79 5.59 -15.25
C PHE A 991 28.39 5.50 -16.66
N VAL A 992 29.44 4.69 -16.80
CA VAL A 992 30.06 4.36 -18.08
C VAL A 992 30.45 2.88 -18.11
N VAL A 993 30.09 2.18 -19.20
CA VAL A 993 30.56 0.81 -19.44
C VAL A 993 31.96 0.81 -20.06
N VAL A 994 32.85 -0.07 -19.58
CA VAL A 994 34.24 -0.22 -20.08
C VAL A 994 34.58 -1.67 -20.46
N ASN A 995 35.66 -1.85 -21.22
CA ASN A 995 36.03 -3.16 -21.78
C ASN A 995 36.61 -4.14 -20.74
N SER A 996 37.16 -3.66 -19.62
CA SER A 996 37.97 -4.48 -18.71
C SER A 996 37.96 -3.95 -17.28
N GLU A 997 37.93 -4.87 -16.31
CA GLU A 997 38.01 -4.56 -14.87
C GLU A 997 39.35 -3.90 -14.50
N ARG A 998 40.41 -4.09 -15.29
CA ARG A 998 41.69 -3.38 -15.11
C ARG A 998 41.52 -1.88 -15.39
N GLN A 999 40.92 -1.54 -16.54
CA GLN A 999 40.62 -0.16 -16.94
C GLN A 999 39.66 0.50 -15.94
N ALA A 1000 38.67 -0.26 -15.48
CA ALA A 1000 37.72 0.19 -14.46
C ALA A 1000 38.38 0.54 -13.13
N ARG A 1001 39.30 -0.31 -12.66
CA ARG A 1001 40.08 -0.08 -11.44
C ARG A 1001 40.99 1.14 -11.55
N GLU A 1002 41.72 1.27 -12.65
CA GLU A 1002 42.66 2.39 -12.90
C GLU A 1002 41.95 3.76 -12.87
N ILE A 1003 40.74 3.84 -13.45
CA ILE A 1003 39.88 5.05 -13.39
C ILE A 1003 39.37 5.30 -11.96
N VAL A 1004 38.97 4.26 -11.22
CA VAL A 1004 38.46 4.40 -9.85
C VAL A 1004 39.55 4.78 -8.85
N GLU A 1005 40.74 4.20 -8.95
CA GLU A 1005 41.91 4.56 -8.14
C GLU A 1005 42.29 6.03 -8.36
N TYR A 1006 42.30 6.50 -9.61
CA TYR A 1006 42.50 7.91 -9.96
C TYR A 1006 41.42 8.85 -9.38
N ARG A 1007 40.14 8.47 -9.46
CA ARG A 1007 39.04 9.26 -8.84
C ARG A 1007 39.17 9.33 -7.31
N LEU A 1008 39.61 8.25 -6.66
CA LEU A 1008 39.84 8.22 -5.21
C LEU A 1008 41.06 9.08 -4.81
N GLU A 1009 42.12 9.13 -5.61
CA GLU A 1009 43.23 10.08 -5.38
C GLU A 1009 42.78 11.54 -5.50
N LEU A 1010 41.95 11.88 -6.50
CA LEU A 1010 41.44 13.23 -6.68
C LEU A 1010 40.54 13.68 -5.51
N ILE A 1011 39.78 12.76 -4.90
CA ILE A 1011 38.97 13.04 -3.72
C ILE A 1011 39.85 13.25 -2.48
N LYS A 1012 40.85 12.39 -2.26
CA LYS A 1012 41.80 12.54 -1.14
C LYS A 1012 42.52 13.89 -1.18
N LYS A 1013 43.08 14.27 -2.33
CA LYS A 1013 43.75 15.57 -2.50
C LYS A 1013 42.82 16.74 -2.17
N LYS A 1014 41.55 16.68 -2.59
CA LYS A 1014 40.55 17.70 -2.24
C LYS A 1014 40.20 17.73 -0.74
N GLN A 1015 40.28 16.61 -0.03
CA GLN A 1015 40.10 16.58 1.42
C GLN A 1015 41.34 17.14 2.12
N GLU A 1016 42.54 16.77 1.68
CA GLU A 1016 43.82 17.33 2.15
C GLU A 1016 43.88 18.86 1.95
N ASP A 1017 43.52 19.36 0.76
CA ASP A 1017 43.41 20.80 0.44
C ASP A 1017 42.37 21.53 1.35
N LEU A 1018 41.27 20.87 1.70
CA LEU A 1018 40.21 21.44 2.57
C LEU A 1018 40.64 21.45 4.05
N ASP A 1019 41.24 20.37 4.52
CA ASP A 1019 41.68 20.24 5.92
C ASP A 1019 42.80 21.24 6.24
N GLU A 1020 43.74 21.48 5.31
CA GLU A 1020 44.73 22.57 5.45
C GLU A 1020 44.05 23.95 5.57
N SER A 1021 42.97 24.19 4.83
CA SER A 1021 42.23 25.46 4.88
C SER A 1021 41.40 25.68 6.17
N ASN A 1022 41.03 24.60 6.86
CA ASN A 1022 40.21 24.65 8.07
C ASN A 1022 41.00 24.84 9.37
N LEU A 1023 42.32 24.60 9.37
CA LEU A 1023 43.17 24.63 10.56
C LEU A 1023 43.16 25.97 11.31
N ASP A 1024 43.08 27.10 10.59
CA ASP A 1024 43.03 28.45 11.20
C ASP A 1024 41.74 28.69 12.03
N ILE A 1025 40.67 27.93 11.79
CA ILE A 1025 39.35 28.15 12.43
C ILE A 1025 39.28 27.49 13.81
N PHE A 1026 39.98 26.36 14.02
CA PHE A 1026 39.95 25.60 15.29
C PHE A 1026 40.50 26.35 16.52
N SER A 1027 41.07 27.54 16.33
CA SER A 1027 41.65 28.37 17.41
C SER A 1027 40.61 29.20 18.22
N ARG A 1028 39.29 29.00 18.02
CA ARG A 1028 38.23 29.86 18.62
C ARG A 1028 36.94 29.13 19.06
N ASN A 1029 37.05 28.09 19.89
CA ASN A 1029 35.89 27.41 20.47
C ASN A 1029 35.70 27.69 21.98
N ASP A 1030 35.48 28.96 22.34
CA ASP A 1030 35.06 29.39 23.69
C ASP A 1030 33.57 29.78 23.68
N SER A 1031 32.69 28.81 23.37
CA SER A 1031 31.24 28.99 23.36
C SER A 1031 30.51 27.73 23.82
N GLU A 1032 29.60 27.86 24.80
CA GLU A 1032 28.77 26.76 25.33
C GLU A 1032 27.62 26.38 24.37
N THR A 1033 27.96 26.00 23.12
CA THR A 1033 26.99 25.45 22.16
C THR A 1033 26.83 23.95 22.38
N GLU A 1034 25.61 23.50 22.66
CA GLU A 1034 25.33 22.08 22.86
C GLU A 1034 25.22 21.38 21.50
N GLU A 1035 25.95 20.27 21.31
CA GLU A 1035 25.94 19.51 20.06
C GLU A 1035 25.07 18.25 20.16
N LEU A 1036 24.14 18.08 19.21
CA LEU A 1036 23.34 16.87 19.07
C LEU A 1036 23.89 16.00 17.94
N SER A 1037 24.49 14.87 18.33
CA SER A 1037 25.02 13.87 17.39
C SER A 1037 23.94 12.92 16.88
N VAL A 1038 23.96 12.66 15.57
CA VAL A 1038 22.94 11.86 14.87
C VAL A 1038 23.60 10.82 13.95
N VAL A 1039 23.05 9.60 13.95
CA VAL A 1039 23.36 8.54 12.98
C VAL A 1039 22.13 8.31 12.10
N LEU A 1040 22.28 8.51 10.79
CA LEU A 1040 21.17 8.46 9.82
C LEU A 1040 21.24 7.19 8.94
N LYS A 1041 20.15 6.43 8.93
CA LYS A 1041 19.98 5.22 8.12
C LYS A 1041 18.70 5.33 7.29
N CYS A 1042 18.82 5.32 5.97
CA CYS A 1042 17.68 5.38 5.05
C CYS A 1042 17.66 4.18 4.08
N ASP A 1043 16.54 3.94 3.42
CA ASP A 1043 16.36 2.86 2.46
C ASP A 1043 16.99 3.14 1.08
N VAL A 1044 17.02 4.42 0.66
CA VAL A 1044 17.64 4.90 -0.58
C VAL A 1044 18.61 6.06 -0.35
N THR A 1045 19.51 6.30 -1.31
CA THR A 1045 20.45 7.45 -1.28
C THR A 1045 19.75 8.80 -1.27
N GLY A 1046 18.69 8.97 -2.06
CA GLY A 1046 18.01 10.27 -2.19
C GLY A 1046 17.37 10.78 -0.88
N SER A 1047 16.82 9.88 -0.06
CA SER A 1047 16.27 10.23 1.25
C SER A 1047 17.36 10.69 2.22
N ILE A 1048 18.59 10.16 2.13
CA ILE A 1048 19.74 10.65 2.93
C ILE A 1048 20.05 12.10 2.57
N GLU A 1049 20.07 12.44 1.28
CA GLU A 1049 20.36 13.79 0.80
C GLU A 1049 19.29 14.79 1.25
N ALA A 1050 18.01 14.42 1.10
CA ALA A 1050 16.87 15.24 1.49
C ALA A 1050 16.78 15.45 3.01
N ILE A 1051 16.99 14.39 3.80
CA ILE A 1051 16.98 14.48 5.27
C ILE A 1051 18.22 15.24 5.77
N SER A 1052 19.42 14.98 5.23
CA SER A 1052 20.63 15.75 5.56
C SER A 1052 20.38 17.24 5.31
N SER A 1053 19.98 17.63 4.09
CA SER A 1053 19.74 19.05 3.76
C SER A 1053 18.60 19.67 4.57
N SER A 1054 17.67 18.89 5.12
CA SER A 1054 16.62 19.38 6.00
C SER A 1054 17.11 19.56 7.44
N ILE A 1055 17.92 18.62 7.97
CA ILE A 1055 18.59 18.74 9.27
C ILE A 1055 19.58 19.91 9.25
N ASP A 1056 20.35 20.07 8.18
CA ASP A 1056 21.30 21.18 8.00
C ASP A 1056 20.60 22.56 8.04
N LYS A 1057 19.31 22.63 7.65
CA LYS A 1057 18.46 23.84 7.75
C LYS A 1057 17.83 24.06 9.15
N LEU A 1058 17.82 23.05 10.02
CA LEU A 1058 17.29 23.17 11.39
C LEU A 1058 18.35 23.68 12.39
N GLY A 1059 19.64 23.54 12.08
CA GLY A 1059 20.73 24.00 12.94
C GLY A 1059 20.69 25.52 13.15
N LYS A 1060 20.82 25.95 14.41
CA LYS A 1060 20.89 27.36 14.82
C LYS A 1060 22.01 27.56 15.84
N ASP A 1061 22.47 28.79 16.02
CA ASP A 1061 23.65 29.21 16.80
C ASP A 1061 23.77 28.70 18.25
N GLN A 1062 22.72 28.09 18.83
CA GLN A 1062 22.70 27.59 20.21
C GLN A 1062 22.72 26.07 20.34
N VAL A 1063 22.22 25.33 19.33
CA VAL A 1063 22.23 23.85 19.31
C VAL A 1063 22.64 23.38 17.93
N LYS A 1064 23.81 22.76 17.85
CA LYS A 1064 24.45 22.36 16.60
C LYS A 1064 24.20 20.88 16.31
N LEU A 1065 23.57 20.61 15.17
CA LEU A 1065 23.34 19.26 14.67
C LEU A 1065 24.60 18.71 13.99
N ASN A 1066 24.96 17.46 14.30
CA ASN A 1066 26.14 16.80 13.73
C ASN A 1066 25.80 15.37 13.25
N ILE A 1067 25.79 15.16 11.94
CA ILE A 1067 25.48 13.85 11.33
C ILE A 1067 26.78 13.02 11.22
N LEU A 1068 27.08 12.26 12.28
CA LEU A 1068 28.33 11.49 12.42
C LEU A 1068 28.48 10.41 11.33
N HIS A 1069 27.38 9.75 10.97
CA HIS A 1069 27.37 8.72 9.95
C HIS A 1069 26.03 8.72 9.22
N LYS A 1070 26.09 8.65 7.88
CA LYS A 1070 24.92 8.52 7.01
C LYS A 1070 25.15 7.42 5.97
N ALA A 1071 24.25 6.44 5.92
CA ALA A 1071 24.38 5.29 5.01
C ALA A 1071 23.02 4.69 4.64
N VAL A 1072 23.01 3.98 3.51
CA VAL A 1072 21.83 3.29 2.98
C VAL A 1072 21.74 1.87 3.56
N GLY A 1073 20.52 1.41 3.81
CA GLY A 1073 20.21 0.10 4.38
C GLY A 1073 19.76 0.17 5.84
N GLY A 1074 19.36 -0.99 6.38
CA GLY A 1074 18.95 -1.10 7.78
C GLY A 1074 20.08 -0.80 8.76
N VAL A 1075 19.71 -0.43 9.99
CA VAL A 1075 20.63 -0.27 11.13
C VAL A 1075 21.40 -1.58 11.35
N THR A 1076 22.68 -1.47 11.73
CA THR A 1076 23.59 -2.58 12.01
C THR A 1076 24.16 -2.51 13.42
N ASP A 1077 24.72 -3.61 13.93
CA ASP A 1077 25.37 -3.64 15.26
C ASP A 1077 26.48 -2.58 15.40
N SER A 1078 27.22 -2.31 14.32
CA SER A 1078 28.24 -1.25 14.25
C SER A 1078 27.67 0.16 14.38
N ASP A 1079 26.44 0.40 13.95
CA ASP A 1079 25.79 1.71 14.09
C ASP A 1079 25.39 1.98 15.54
N VAL A 1080 24.95 0.93 16.25
CA VAL A 1080 24.63 1.03 17.68
C VAL A 1080 25.89 1.21 18.53
N LEU A 1081 27.01 0.55 18.17
CA LEU A 1081 28.30 0.78 18.84
C LEU A 1081 28.87 2.19 18.58
N LEU A 1082 28.66 2.75 17.37
CA LEU A 1082 29.01 4.14 17.07
C LEU A 1082 28.16 5.13 17.89
N ALA A 1083 26.84 4.87 17.97
CA ALA A 1083 25.93 5.65 18.78
C ALA A 1083 26.27 5.62 20.28
N GLU A 1084 26.70 4.46 20.80
CA GLU A 1084 27.20 4.32 22.17
C GLU A 1084 28.43 5.20 22.43
N ALA A 1085 29.42 5.14 21.53
CA ALA A 1085 30.69 5.84 21.69
C ALA A 1085 30.57 7.37 21.61
N SER A 1086 29.53 7.89 20.95
CA SER A 1086 29.33 9.32 20.72
C SER A 1086 28.02 9.87 21.32
N SER A 1087 27.30 9.09 22.13
CA SER A 1087 25.99 9.45 22.69
C SER A 1087 24.99 9.97 21.63
N ALA A 1088 24.99 9.32 20.46
CA ALA A 1088 24.23 9.78 19.29
C ALA A 1088 22.87 9.08 19.15
N VAL A 1089 21.88 9.80 18.63
CA VAL A 1089 20.54 9.26 18.35
C VAL A 1089 20.52 8.60 16.96
N ILE A 1090 19.91 7.43 16.84
CA ILE A 1090 19.77 6.73 15.55
C ILE A 1090 18.42 7.05 14.92
N LEU A 1091 18.44 7.68 13.75
CA LEU A 1091 17.27 7.94 12.91
C LEU A 1091 17.21 6.92 11.77
N ALA A 1092 16.12 6.15 11.72
CA ALA A 1092 15.90 5.06 10.78
C ALA A 1092 14.69 5.36 9.87
N PHE A 1093 14.95 5.84 8.65
CA PHE A 1093 13.93 6.26 7.70
C PHE A 1093 13.58 5.16 6.69
N ASN A 1094 12.31 4.75 6.64
CA ASN A 1094 11.74 3.68 5.81
C ASN A 1094 12.48 2.31 5.89
N VAL A 1095 13.36 2.13 6.89
CA VAL A 1095 14.15 0.91 7.10
C VAL A 1095 13.70 0.12 8.33
N LYS A 1096 13.64 -1.20 8.17
CA LYS A 1096 13.27 -2.13 9.25
C LYS A 1096 14.49 -2.43 10.13
N VAL A 1097 14.33 -2.17 11.42
CA VAL A 1097 15.32 -2.51 12.46
C VAL A 1097 15.04 -3.95 12.94
N ASP A 1098 16.03 -4.84 12.82
CA ASP A 1098 15.89 -6.24 13.24
C ASP A 1098 15.83 -6.36 14.78
N SER A 1099 15.12 -7.38 15.31
CA SER A 1099 14.81 -7.45 16.76
C SER A 1099 16.05 -7.45 17.66
N LYS A 1100 17.09 -8.20 17.28
CA LYS A 1100 18.38 -8.27 17.97
C LYS A 1100 19.03 -6.89 18.17
N ILE A 1101 18.87 -6.00 17.19
CA ILE A 1101 19.46 -4.66 17.19
C ILE A 1101 18.67 -3.75 18.14
N ARG A 1102 17.34 -3.91 18.22
CA ARG A 1102 16.52 -3.25 19.23
C ARG A 1102 16.83 -3.74 20.64
N GLU A 1103 17.08 -5.04 20.82
CA GLU A 1103 17.50 -5.63 22.09
C GLU A 1103 18.88 -5.10 22.52
N LEU A 1104 19.85 -5.04 21.59
CA LEU A 1104 21.19 -4.50 21.85
C LEU A 1104 21.16 -3.00 22.17
N ALA A 1105 20.39 -2.21 21.43
CA ALA A 1105 20.21 -0.78 21.71
C ALA A 1105 19.56 -0.54 23.08
N LYS A 1106 18.54 -1.32 23.46
CA LYS A 1106 17.95 -1.29 24.81
C LYS A 1106 18.96 -1.67 25.90
N GLN A 1107 19.85 -2.63 25.66
CA GLN A 1107 20.92 -2.99 26.60
C GLN A 1107 21.99 -1.88 26.74
N LYS A 1108 22.19 -1.05 25.70
CA LYS A 1108 23.14 0.07 25.71
C LYS A 1108 22.52 1.44 26.01
N GLY A 1109 21.21 1.52 26.23
CA GLY A 1109 20.50 2.77 26.53
C GLY A 1109 20.38 3.73 25.34
N ILE A 1110 20.37 3.21 24.11
CA ILE A 1110 20.41 4.00 22.87
C ILE A 1110 19.03 4.06 22.23
N GLU A 1111 18.62 5.27 21.85
CA GLU A 1111 17.37 5.52 21.14
C GLU A 1111 17.50 5.22 19.64
N ILE A 1112 16.54 4.45 19.11
CA ILE A 1112 16.36 4.22 17.67
C ILE A 1112 14.95 4.63 17.29
N HIS A 1113 14.82 5.78 16.62
CA HIS A 1113 13.54 6.30 16.15
C HIS A 1113 13.31 5.90 14.68
N THR A 1114 12.14 5.34 14.37
CA THR A 1114 11.82 4.78 13.04
C THR A 1114 10.67 5.52 12.38
N TYR A 1115 10.91 6.13 11.23
CA TYR A 1115 9.97 7.01 10.53
C TYR A 1115 9.62 6.49 9.14
N ASN A 1116 8.42 6.81 8.64
CA ASN A 1116 8.02 6.49 7.25
C ASN A 1116 7.63 7.73 6.44
N ILE A 1117 7.48 8.88 7.08
CA ILE A 1117 7.16 10.16 6.45
C ILE A 1117 8.22 11.18 6.89
N ILE A 1118 8.80 11.91 5.95
CA ILE A 1118 9.91 12.85 6.24
C ILE A 1118 9.49 14.01 7.17
N TYR A 1119 8.22 14.40 7.16
CA TYR A 1119 7.66 15.41 8.05
C TYR A 1119 7.68 14.98 9.52
N GLU A 1120 7.31 13.74 9.84
CA GLU A 1120 7.36 13.17 11.20
C GLU A 1120 8.78 13.31 11.78
N LEU A 1121 9.79 12.90 10.99
CA LEU A 1121 11.20 12.98 11.36
C LEU A 1121 11.64 14.43 11.61
N ILE A 1122 11.23 15.38 10.76
CA ILE A 1122 11.60 16.79 10.89
C ILE A 1122 10.94 17.44 12.11
N GLU A 1123 9.69 17.10 12.43
CA GLU A 1123 8.97 17.68 13.57
C GLU A 1123 9.42 17.07 14.90
N ASP A 1124 9.64 15.75 14.97
CA ASP A 1124 10.23 15.11 16.15
C ASP A 1124 11.65 15.63 16.41
N MET A 1125 12.45 15.88 15.35
CA MET A 1125 13.75 16.54 15.47
C MET A 1125 13.63 17.97 16.01
N ARG A 1126 12.64 18.76 15.57
CA ARG A 1126 12.36 20.09 16.16
C ARG A 1126 12.01 19.97 17.63
N MET A 1127 11.05 19.12 18.00
CA MET A 1127 10.64 18.91 19.40
C MET A 1127 11.80 18.44 20.28
N TYR A 1128 12.69 17.59 19.76
CA TYR A 1128 13.88 17.13 20.47
C TYR A 1128 14.87 18.28 20.72
N LEU A 1129 15.20 19.06 19.67
CA LEU A 1129 16.04 20.26 19.80
C LEU A 1129 15.41 21.31 20.73
N THR A 1130 14.09 21.48 20.68
CA THR A 1130 13.34 22.38 21.57
C THR A 1130 13.48 21.96 23.03
N LYS A 1131 13.41 20.66 23.35
CA LYS A 1131 13.63 20.13 24.71
C LYS A 1131 15.08 20.33 25.21
N MET A 1132 16.04 20.52 24.32
CA MET A 1132 17.43 20.87 24.68
C MET A 1132 17.63 22.39 24.90
N LEU A 1133 16.68 23.25 24.48
CA LEU A 1133 16.77 24.68 24.72
C LEU A 1133 16.45 25.03 26.17
N LYS A 1134 17.41 25.66 26.86
CA LYS A 1134 17.23 26.26 28.18
C LYS A 1134 16.09 27.31 28.13
N PRO A 1135 15.08 27.25 29.03
CA PRO A 1135 13.90 28.12 28.99
C PRO A 1135 14.26 29.58 29.31
N VAL A 1136 13.42 30.53 28.87
CA VAL A 1136 13.63 31.95 29.14
C VAL A 1136 13.00 32.34 30.46
N THR A 1137 13.79 32.86 31.40
CA THR A 1137 13.26 33.57 32.57
C THR A 1137 12.82 34.98 32.15
N ARG A 1138 11.51 35.23 32.16
CA ARG A 1138 10.92 36.54 31.84
C ARG A 1138 10.38 37.21 33.09
N GLU A 1139 10.66 38.50 33.25
CA GLU A 1139 10.06 39.32 34.31
C GLU A 1139 8.61 39.67 33.95
N VAL A 1140 7.66 39.23 34.77
CA VAL A 1140 6.25 39.60 34.68
C VAL A 1140 5.87 40.46 35.89
N ARG A 1141 5.39 41.68 35.63
CA ARG A 1141 4.94 42.64 36.65
C ARG A 1141 3.59 42.15 37.23
N VAL A 1142 3.55 41.90 38.54
CA VAL A 1142 2.38 41.34 39.24
C VAL A 1142 1.59 42.41 40.00
N GLY A 1143 2.23 43.52 40.36
CA GLY A 1143 1.56 44.69 40.95
C GLY A 1143 2.51 45.83 41.28
N SER A 1144 1.96 46.92 41.83
CA SER A 1144 2.74 48.03 42.38
C SER A 1144 2.11 48.61 43.64
N ALA A 1145 2.93 49.19 44.52
CA ALA A 1145 2.48 49.94 45.68
C ALA A 1145 3.30 51.21 45.92
N SER A 1146 2.63 52.25 46.40
CA SER A 1146 3.26 53.53 46.76
C SER A 1146 3.68 53.55 48.23
N VAL A 1147 4.90 54.02 48.52
CA VAL A 1147 5.41 54.15 49.90
C VAL A 1147 4.84 55.40 50.57
N ARG A 1148 4.02 55.21 51.61
CA ARG A 1148 3.39 56.29 52.40
C ARG A 1148 4.18 56.66 53.65
N GLN A 1149 4.72 55.67 54.37
CA GLN A 1149 5.44 55.87 55.62
C GLN A 1149 6.47 54.76 55.83
N ILE A 1150 7.50 55.00 56.66
CA ILE A 1150 8.52 54.00 57.02
C ILE A 1150 8.61 53.92 58.54
N PHE A 1151 8.61 52.70 59.07
CA PHE A 1151 8.63 52.39 60.50
C PHE A 1151 9.86 51.54 60.83
N ASN A 1152 10.74 52.04 61.69
CA ASN A 1152 11.96 51.32 62.05
C ASN A 1152 11.69 50.42 63.27
N SER A 1153 11.78 49.09 63.09
CA SER A 1153 11.45 48.10 64.13
C SER A 1153 12.67 47.27 64.51
N SER A 1154 13.05 47.29 65.79
CA SER A 1154 14.25 46.62 66.33
C SER A 1154 14.26 45.10 66.22
N LYS A 1155 13.13 44.47 65.87
CA LYS A 1155 13.03 43.01 65.62
C LYS A 1155 12.80 42.63 64.15
N ALA A 1156 12.44 43.57 63.29
CA ALA A 1156 12.04 43.29 61.90
C ALA A 1156 12.87 44.05 60.84
N GLY A 1157 13.61 45.09 61.23
CA GLY A 1157 14.23 46.04 60.31
C GLY A 1157 13.27 47.17 59.93
N ASN A 1158 13.48 47.75 58.76
CA ASN A 1158 12.60 48.78 58.23
C ASN A 1158 11.31 48.12 57.70
N ILE A 1159 10.16 48.54 58.23
CA ILE A 1159 8.83 48.15 57.76
C ILE A 1159 8.29 49.33 56.94
N ILE A 1160 8.00 49.07 55.68
CA ILE A 1160 7.57 50.06 54.70
C ILE A 1160 6.04 50.03 54.67
N GLY A 1161 5.39 51.10 55.09
CA GLY A 1161 3.95 51.29 54.99
C GLY A 1161 3.57 51.68 53.57
N CYS A 1162 2.92 50.77 52.86
CA CYS A 1162 2.62 50.85 51.44
C CYS A 1162 1.11 50.79 51.16
N TYR A 1163 0.67 51.45 50.10
CA TYR A 1163 -0.69 51.35 49.56
C TYR A 1163 -0.63 50.75 48.15
N VAL A 1164 -1.29 49.60 47.94
CA VAL A 1164 -1.27 48.89 46.65
C VAL A 1164 -2.07 49.68 45.62
N THR A 1165 -1.36 50.19 44.60
CA THR A 1165 -1.89 51.05 43.55
C THR A 1165 -2.39 50.27 42.33
N ASP A 1166 -1.83 49.09 42.08
CA ASP A 1166 -2.12 48.27 40.89
C ASP A 1166 -1.76 46.81 41.17
N GLY A 1167 -2.46 45.86 40.53
CA GLY A 1167 -2.25 44.42 40.66
C GLY A 1167 -2.28 43.86 42.10
N VAL A 1168 -1.44 42.86 42.36
CA VAL A 1168 -1.37 42.14 43.64
C VAL A 1168 0.09 41.98 44.08
N ILE A 1169 0.38 42.29 45.34
CA ILE A 1169 1.69 41.99 45.95
C ILE A 1169 1.59 40.65 46.66
N LYS A 1170 2.29 39.64 46.14
CA LYS A 1170 2.43 38.31 46.74
C LYS A 1170 3.73 38.23 47.56
N LYS A 1171 3.72 37.45 48.64
CA LYS A 1171 4.86 37.31 49.57
C LYS A 1171 6.16 36.87 48.88
N ASP A 1172 6.07 36.03 47.85
CA ASP A 1172 7.24 35.43 47.18
C ASP A 1172 7.73 36.23 45.96
N SER A 1173 7.12 37.39 45.66
CA SER A 1173 7.54 38.27 44.56
C SER A 1173 8.88 38.96 44.84
N LEU A 1174 9.61 39.24 43.76
CA LEU A 1174 10.74 40.18 43.77
C LEU A 1174 10.21 41.62 43.66
N ILE A 1175 10.96 42.60 44.17
CA ILE A 1175 10.54 44.01 44.20
C ILE A 1175 11.63 44.90 43.60
N LYS A 1176 11.22 45.77 42.67
CA LYS A 1176 12.01 46.88 42.13
C LYS A 1176 11.57 48.18 42.80
N VAL A 1177 12.51 48.95 43.34
CA VAL A 1177 12.26 50.25 43.97
C VAL A 1177 12.47 51.34 42.92
N VAL A 1178 11.42 52.07 42.57
CA VAL A 1178 11.43 53.09 41.51
C VAL A 1178 11.15 54.48 42.10
N ARG A 1179 12.04 55.44 41.80
CA ARG A 1179 11.99 56.83 42.27
C ARG A 1179 12.09 57.76 41.08
N GLY A 1180 11.01 58.48 40.74
CA GLY A 1180 10.99 59.41 39.60
C GLY A 1180 11.36 58.74 38.27
N SER A 1181 10.76 57.58 37.97
CA SER A 1181 11.02 56.75 36.79
C SER A 1181 12.46 56.22 36.64
N LYS A 1182 13.25 56.20 37.74
CA LYS A 1182 14.55 55.51 37.80
C LYS A 1182 14.52 54.37 38.80
N LEU A 1183 15.08 53.23 38.42
CA LEU A 1183 15.37 52.12 39.30
C LEU A 1183 16.43 52.54 40.34
N VAL A 1184 16.13 52.32 41.62
CA VAL A 1184 17.01 52.63 42.77
C VAL A 1184 17.61 51.34 43.35
N HIS A 1185 16.82 50.27 43.40
CA HIS A 1185 17.23 48.99 43.99
C HIS A 1185 16.34 47.84 43.50
N GLU A 1186 16.87 46.61 43.55
CA GLU A 1186 16.13 45.37 43.32
C GLU A 1186 16.38 44.44 44.51
N GLY A 1187 15.34 43.82 45.06
CA GLY A 1187 15.48 42.97 46.25
C GLY A 1187 14.28 42.05 46.49
N LYS A 1188 14.47 41.06 47.37
CA LYS A 1188 13.42 40.09 47.70
C LYS A 1188 12.54 40.58 48.86
N LEU A 1189 11.26 40.26 48.79
CA LEU A 1189 10.29 40.50 49.85
C LEU A 1189 10.53 39.49 51.00
N LYS A 1190 10.81 40.01 52.20
CA LYS A 1190 11.13 39.23 53.41
C LYS A 1190 9.90 38.92 54.26
N ALA A 1191 9.01 39.88 54.44
CA ALA A 1191 7.72 39.71 55.12
C ALA A 1191 6.66 40.67 54.58
N LEU A 1192 5.44 40.16 54.38
CA LEU A 1192 4.26 40.90 53.93
C LEU A 1192 3.19 40.83 55.02
N ARG A 1193 2.80 41.98 55.57
CA ARG A 1193 1.89 42.07 56.72
C ARG A 1193 0.73 43.03 56.47
N ARG A 1194 -0.40 42.77 57.14
CA ARG A 1194 -1.52 43.71 57.22
C ARG A 1194 -1.95 43.82 58.68
N PHE A 1195 -1.92 45.04 59.22
CA PHE A 1195 -2.06 45.34 60.65
C PHE A 1195 -1.09 44.56 61.55
N LYS A 1196 -1.47 43.36 62.02
CA LYS A 1196 -0.66 42.49 62.88
C LYS A 1196 -0.31 41.14 62.26
N ASP A 1197 -0.96 40.78 61.16
CA ASP A 1197 -0.98 39.42 60.62
C ASP A 1197 -0.08 39.30 59.39
N ASP A 1198 0.63 38.19 59.25
CA ASP A 1198 1.40 37.83 58.06
C ASP A 1198 0.45 37.32 56.96
N VAL A 1199 0.49 37.94 55.78
CA VAL A 1199 -0.43 37.67 54.67
C VAL A 1199 0.31 37.02 53.51
N LYS A 1200 -0.35 36.12 52.77
CA LYS A 1200 0.20 35.53 51.54
C LYS A 1200 0.24 36.56 50.39
N GLU A 1201 -0.80 37.39 50.28
CA GLU A 1201 -0.91 38.42 49.25
C GLU A 1201 -1.79 39.59 49.68
N VAL A 1202 -1.65 40.74 49.01
CA VAL A 1202 -2.46 41.94 49.21
C VAL A 1202 -2.78 42.56 47.85
N GLY A 1203 -4.06 42.74 47.56
CA GLY A 1203 -4.56 43.35 46.31
C GLY A 1203 -4.73 44.88 46.38
N VAL A 1204 -5.13 45.45 45.24
CA VAL A 1204 -5.37 46.89 45.02
C VAL A 1204 -6.23 47.53 46.12
N ASN A 1205 -5.95 48.80 46.43
CA ASN A 1205 -6.65 49.64 47.41
C ASN A 1205 -6.53 49.22 48.88
N PHE A 1206 -5.70 48.24 49.21
CA PHE A 1206 -5.36 47.91 50.60
C PHE A 1206 -3.98 48.43 51.01
N GLU A 1207 -3.86 48.78 52.29
CA GLU A 1207 -2.59 49.11 52.93
C GLU A 1207 -1.91 47.84 53.48
N CYS A 1208 -0.59 47.80 53.35
CA CYS A 1208 0.26 46.71 53.83
C CYS A 1208 1.59 47.23 54.38
N GLY A 1209 2.17 46.45 55.30
CA GLY A 1209 3.55 46.59 55.75
C GLY A 1209 4.44 45.62 54.97
N ILE A 1210 5.37 46.14 54.18
CA ILE A 1210 6.36 45.36 53.43
C ILE A 1210 7.70 45.47 54.14
N SER A 1211 8.37 44.34 54.34
CA SER A 1211 9.78 44.28 54.75
C SER A 1211 10.59 43.64 53.63
N LEU A 1212 11.68 44.29 53.22
CA LEU A 1212 12.61 43.78 52.21
C LEU A 1212 13.83 43.13 52.86
N GLU A 1213 14.54 42.32 52.09
CA GLU A 1213 15.81 41.72 52.49
C GLU A 1213 16.99 42.66 52.18
N GLY A 1214 17.69 43.11 53.23
CA GLY A 1214 18.83 44.05 53.14
C GLY A 1214 18.56 45.42 53.78
N ASN A 1215 19.60 46.27 53.84
CA ASN A 1215 19.50 47.67 54.25
C ASN A 1215 19.42 48.56 53.00
N ILE A 1216 18.25 49.16 52.75
CA ILE A 1216 17.92 49.84 51.48
C ILE A 1216 17.46 51.27 51.76
N ASP A 1217 17.95 52.25 50.96
CA ASP A 1217 17.54 53.66 51.02
C ASP A 1217 16.15 53.87 50.37
N ILE A 1218 15.09 53.62 51.14
CA ILE A 1218 13.70 53.80 50.72
C ILE A 1218 13.16 55.10 51.31
N LYS A 1219 12.34 55.83 50.55
CA LYS A 1219 11.79 57.14 50.91
C LYS A 1219 10.29 57.19 50.64
N VAL A 1220 9.60 58.08 51.36
CA VAL A 1220 8.17 58.36 51.13
C VAL A 1220 8.01 58.96 49.73
N GLY A 1221 7.06 58.40 48.96
CA GLY A 1221 6.87 58.73 47.54
C GLY A 1221 7.59 57.81 46.55
N ASP A 1222 8.39 56.84 47.01
CA ASP A 1222 8.90 55.76 46.14
C ASP A 1222 7.76 54.81 45.71
N ILE A 1223 7.93 54.16 44.57
CA ILE A 1223 7.05 53.10 44.06
C ILE A 1223 7.78 51.75 44.20
N LEU A 1224 7.12 50.76 44.77
CA LEU A 1224 7.58 49.38 44.81
C LEU A 1224 6.85 48.60 43.72
N GLU A 1225 7.55 48.13 42.70
CA GLU A 1225 7.00 47.29 41.64
C GLU A 1225 7.30 45.82 41.94
N ALA A 1226 6.24 45.04 42.18
CA ALA A 1226 6.34 43.61 42.44
C ALA A 1226 6.31 42.83 41.12
N TYR A 1227 7.29 41.96 40.92
CA TYR A 1227 7.42 41.12 39.74
C TYR A 1227 7.76 39.68 40.11
N GLN A 1228 7.55 38.77 39.17
CA GLN A 1228 7.92 37.36 39.27
C GLN A 1228 8.69 36.94 38.02
N LEU A 1229 9.62 36.00 38.19
CA LEU A 1229 10.31 35.35 37.09
C LEU A 1229 9.46 34.16 36.63
N VAL A 1230 8.83 34.29 35.47
CA VAL A 1230 8.14 33.18 34.80
C VAL A 1230 9.14 32.50 33.89
N GLN A 1231 9.20 31.17 33.94
CA GLN A 1231 9.93 30.39 32.94
C GLN A 1231 8.99 30.15 31.75
N GLU A 1232 9.27 30.82 30.63
CA GLU A 1232 8.63 30.54 29.34
C GLU A 1232 9.50 29.50 28.60
N GLU A 1233 8.91 28.35 28.27
CA GLU A 1233 9.56 27.36 27.39
C GLU A 1233 9.77 27.99 26.00
N ARG A 1234 10.93 27.68 25.39
CA ARG A 1234 11.20 28.14 24.02
C ARG A 1234 10.52 27.21 23.01
N THR A 1235 10.23 27.75 21.84
CA THR A 1235 9.93 26.99 20.62
C THR A 1235 10.94 27.38 19.54
N LEU A 1236 11.10 26.53 18.51
CA LEU A 1236 12.14 26.68 17.46
C LEU A 1236 11.64 27.33 16.17
#